data_AF-A0A3E4TWP2-F1
#
_entry.id   AF-A0A3E4TWP2-F1
#
_cell.length_a   1.000
_cell.length_b   1.000
_cell.length_c   1.000
_cell.angle_alpha   90.00
_cell.angle_beta   90.00
_cell.angle_gamma   90.00
#
_symmetry.space_group_name_H-M   'P 1'
#
loop_
_entity.id
_entity.type
_entity.pdbx_description
1 polymer ?
#
loop_
_entity_poly.entity_id
_entity_poly.type
_entity_poly.pdbx_seq_one_letter_code
_entity_poly.pdbx_strand_id
1 'polypeptide(L)'
;MKYQLNEYGFITNYLVSGRKETDFSSSAADKNQLACEKMMRSEAADHDPVMPAGPVVLGALSALGLPWEYEYTYGSWFVDRSSFYPLLTRVELHAATILNAREEMEAEVWLWSYAAVDLWVNGVFIGGIETPVYKPISRKIMKLPLKKGDNTIYIRLVNLGVRDTRTLFGIQIPGQEREMLSVTLPDAEKAALCSQAADWLSGIMIREKTMVFPAPAPEGSRLIYDARPVDFTEYRNRYSGITLRGETELALAPDKPYLKIVVTVSDQTLSRSFERQELLTIQKGENADPEENKRRVFERIAGVKQIPRGDSESFSMYPILARFASGRVDPEDEREIYKSFDQIESRRDCSDFLTCAMVRFMKLYPMNEAMAARCKEVMINYRYWMDEEGSDGMCFWSENHSLMFFVSAYVAGDIYPEELFIRSGKTGREMKETARQRIRDWMVQTEREGYDEFHSGGYTPITFAAILNVVDFCDGELSALAWKAADRLLKDLAVQTFQGVSISPMGRVYREALYPYKQDIQCLINLIDPEAPDQFSEWIIFLATSKYRLPEGLKEVMYSPASLVYEESNARICVEKQEDYMLTSVESPRRDGRVRKWENISEQPEADTGSFSYVKSLNECFHGTTQFEPGVYGYQQHMWYAALDPAAVVFVNHPGGSCESCTTRPGYWFGNGIMPALKQVKEVLCAIYRIPETHPIPFTHVYWPSSRFSYEIIEETWLAGSAGGGYVALWCSDPFTAYDDLMFHCEYRVKSRDAAYVCICGSRKDYGSLEEFLLACKERKPAYDREKGRLRAGNEEITYKKYENMTQYI
;
A
#
# COMPACT_ATOMS: atom_id res chain seq x y z
N MET A 1 32.09 -18.14 6.40
CA MET A 1 31.93 -17.16 5.31
C MET A 1 31.94 -15.76 5.91
N LYS A 2 32.56 -14.77 5.27
CA LYS A 2 32.55 -13.36 5.73
C LYS A 2 31.79 -12.52 4.71
N TYR A 3 30.80 -11.77 5.16
CA TYR A 3 29.99 -10.88 4.35
C TYR A 3 30.45 -9.43 4.55
N GLN A 4 30.26 -8.61 3.52
CA GLN A 4 30.42 -7.17 3.65
C GLN A 4 29.08 -6.55 4.02
N LEU A 5 29.11 -5.40 4.67
CA LEU A 5 27.94 -4.55 4.80
C LEU A 5 27.55 -4.07 3.40
N ASN A 6 26.28 -3.72 3.20
CA ASN A 6 25.85 -3.20 1.89
C ASN A 6 26.52 -1.83 1.58
N GLU A 7 26.32 -1.32 0.37
CA GLU A 7 26.95 -0.06 -0.08
C GLU A 7 26.61 1.18 0.79
N TYR A 8 25.54 1.10 1.58
CA TYR A 8 25.09 2.14 2.51
C TYR A 8 25.43 1.84 3.98
N GLY A 9 26.17 0.77 4.24
CA GLY A 9 26.62 0.36 5.57
C GLY A 9 25.59 -0.41 6.41
N PHE A 10 24.54 -0.97 5.80
CA PHE A 10 23.61 -1.84 6.53
C PHE A 10 24.19 -3.25 6.71
N ILE A 11 23.96 -3.80 7.88
CA ILE A 11 24.14 -5.23 8.17
C ILE A 11 22.91 -5.96 7.63
N THR A 12 23.10 -6.94 6.74
CA THR A 12 22.02 -7.63 6.00
C THR A 12 21.94 -9.13 6.26
N ASN A 13 22.83 -9.69 7.08
CA ASN A 13 22.89 -11.12 7.35
C ASN A 13 22.66 -11.36 8.85
N TYR A 14 21.56 -12.04 9.17
CA TYR A 14 21.17 -12.38 10.53
C TYR A 14 20.70 -13.83 10.62
N LEU A 15 20.82 -14.41 11.80
CA LEU A 15 19.85 -15.41 12.24
C LEU A 15 18.71 -14.71 12.95
N VAL A 16 17.48 -15.11 12.69
CA VAL A 16 16.27 -14.57 13.30
C VAL A 16 15.46 -15.70 13.91
N SER A 17 14.77 -15.44 15.02
CA SER A 17 13.71 -16.35 15.45
C SER A 17 12.53 -16.23 14.51
N GLY A 18 11.59 -17.17 14.58
CA GLY A 18 10.24 -16.92 14.09
C GLY A 18 9.58 -15.73 14.81
N ARG A 19 8.50 -15.22 14.23
CA ARG A 19 7.65 -14.19 14.83
C ARG A 19 6.71 -14.83 15.85
N LYS A 20 6.89 -14.52 17.14
CA LYS A 20 5.98 -15.01 18.20
C LYS A 20 4.80 -14.05 18.32
N GLU A 21 3.63 -14.56 18.00
CA GLU A 21 2.36 -13.86 18.13
C GLU A 21 1.61 -14.38 19.34
N THR A 22 1.13 -13.47 20.19
CA THR A 22 0.32 -13.79 21.36
C THR A 22 -0.85 -12.83 21.43
N ASP A 23 -2.05 -13.34 21.70
CA ASP A 23 -3.25 -12.52 21.89
C ASP A 23 -2.97 -11.40 22.91
N PHE A 24 -3.40 -10.18 22.57
CA PHE A 24 -3.24 -9.02 23.44
C PHE A 24 -4.60 -8.41 23.75
N SER A 25 -4.81 -8.09 25.02
CA SER A 25 -5.97 -7.36 25.50
C SER A 25 -5.50 -6.28 26.44
N SER A 26 -6.13 -5.11 26.37
CA SER A 26 -5.84 -3.98 27.24
C SER A 26 -7.14 -3.47 27.87
N SER A 27 -7.04 -2.93 29.08
CA SER A 27 -8.11 -2.16 29.69
C SER A 27 -7.99 -0.66 29.42
N ALA A 28 -7.05 -0.24 28.56
CA ALA A 28 -6.90 1.14 28.14
C ALA A 28 -8.21 1.65 27.53
N ALA A 29 -8.64 2.81 28.02
CA ALA A 29 -9.85 3.46 27.57
C ALA A 29 -9.59 4.96 27.48
N ASP A 30 -9.88 5.52 26.33
CA ASP A 30 -9.84 6.96 26.08
C ASP A 30 -10.88 7.30 25.02
N LYS A 31 -11.47 8.50 25.10
CA LYS A 31 -12.36 9.00 24.06
C LYS A 31 -11.61 9.36 22.77
N ASN A 32 -10.29 9.51 22.87
CA ASN A 32 -9.38 9.65 21.76
C ASN A 32 -8.73 8.29 21.44
N GLN A 33 -9.14 7.69 20.33
CA GLN A 33 -8.62 6.40 19.86
C GLN A 33 -7.09 6.39 19.68
N LEU A 34 -6.46 7.52 19.33
CA LEU A 34 -4.99 7.58 19.19
C LEU A 34 -4.29 7.53 20.55
N ALA A 35 -4.84 8.22 21.54
CA ALA A 35 -4.34 8.16 22.90
C ALA A 35 -4.48 6.73 23.45
N CYS A 36 -5.63 6.09 23.20
CA CYS A 36 -5.86 4.68 23.53
C CYS A 36 -4.83 3.76 22.86
N GLU A 37 -4.61 3.87 21.54
CA GLU A 37 -3.62 3.06 20.84
C GLU A 37 -2.19 3.31 21.32
N LYS A 38 -1.84 4.56 21.66
CA LYS A 38 -0.54 4.89 22.23
C LYS A 38 -0.34 4.21 23.59
N MET A 39 -1.36 4.23 24.45
CA MET A 39 -1.34 3.50 25.73
C MET A 39 -1.17 1.99 25.50
N MET A 40 -1.95 1.40 24.60
CA MET A 40 -1.84 -0.04 24.26
C MET A 40 -0.46 -0.40 23.71
N ARG A 41 0.15 0.45 22.88
CA ARG A 41 1.53 0.25 22.37
C ARG A 41 2.56 0.27 23.49
N SER A 42 2.43 1.21 24.43
CA SER A 42 3.30 1.28 25.60
C SER A 42 3.11 0.10 26.56
N GLU A 43 1.90 -0.44 26.69
CA GLU A 43 1.62 -1.64 27.50
C GLU A 43 2.16 -2.93 26.85
N ALA A 44 2.10 -3.02 25.52
CA ALA A 44 2.60 -4.17 24.78
C ALA A 44 4.14 -4.19 24.70
N ALA A 45 4.77 -3.01 24.69
CA ALA A 45 6.22 -2.85 24.70
C ALA A 45 6.78 -3.06 26.11
N ASP A 46 7.79 -3.91 26.23
CA ASP A 46 8.55 -4.11 27.45
C ASP A 46 10.05 -4.16 27.15
N HIS A 47 10.87 -3.74 28.12
CA HIS A 47 12.33 -3.75 28.03
C HIS A 47 12.92 -4.67 29.08
N ASP A 48 13.88 -5.48 28.66
CA ASP A 48 14.66 -6.30 29.56
C ASP A 48 16.15 -5.97 29.38
N PRO A 49 16.87 -5.48 30.39
CA PRO A 49 18.33 -5.30 30.28
C PRO A 49 19.08 -6.64 30.27
N VAL A 50 18.45 -7.74 30.67
CA VAL A 50 19.04 -9.08 30.68
C VAL A 50 18.86 -9.71 29.30
N MET A 51 19.98 -10.08 28.67
CA MET A 51 19.93 -10.79 27.39
C MET A 51 19.25 -12.15 27.56
N PRO A 52 18.31 -12.53 26.67
CA PRO A 52 17.71 -13.86 26.69
C PRO A 52 18.78 -14.97 26.66
N ALA A 53 18.60 -15.99 27.52
CA ALA A 53 19.50 -17.13 27.59
C ALA A 53 19.22 -18.16 26.49
N GLY A 54 20.26 -18.88 26.08
CA GLY A 54 20.17 -19.98 25.11
C GLY A 54 21.16 -19.82 23.95
N PRO A 55 21.48 -20.92 23.24
CA PRO A 55 22.39 -20.87 22.10
C PRO A 55 21.69 -20.24 20.88
N VAL A 56 22.44 -19.42 20.13
CA VAL A 56 22.02 -18.93 18.81
C VAL A 56 22.57 -19.88 17.76
N VAL A 57 21.79 -20.91 17.43
CA VAL A 57 22.19 -22.03 16.57
C VAL A 57 21.07 -22.31 15.59
N LEU A 58 21.40 -22.41 14.30
CA LEU A 58 20.42 -22.61 13.24
C LEU A 58 19.60 -23.89 13.48
N GLY A 59 18.28 -23.76 13.40
CA GLY A 59 17.29 -24.82 13.65
C GLY A 59 17.02 -25.12 15.14
N ALA A 60 17.86 -24.64 16.06
CA ALA A 60 17.60 -24.79 17.49
C ALA A 60 16.52 -23.81 17.96
N LEU A 61 15.79 -24.18 19.01
CA LEU A 61 14.78 -23.30 19.59
C LEU A 61 15.42 -22.10 20.28
N SER A 62 14.96 -20.91 19.90
CA SER A 62 15.23 -19.65 20.60
C SER A 62 14.53 -19.60 21.96
N ALA A 63 14.80 -18.56 22.74
CA ALA A 63 14.09 -18.28 23.98
C ALA A 63 12.56 -18.09 23.78
N LEU A 64 12.11 -17.83 22.55
CA LEU A 64 10.69 -17.74 22.20
C LEU A 64 10.02 -19.10 21.96
N GLY A 65 10.80 -20.19 21.91
CA GLY A 65 10.31 -21.53 21.54
C GLY A 65 10.13 -21.71 20.02
N LEU A 66 10.66 -20.79 19.22
CA LEU A 66 10.66 -20.84 17.76
C LEU A 66 12.08 -21.09 17.23
N PRO A 67 12.26 -21.83 16.12
CA PRO A 67 13.58 -22.12 15.59
C PRO A 67 14.32 -20.84 15.15
N TRP A 68 15.64 -20.83 15.28
CA TRP A 68 16.50 -19.86 14.63
C TRP A 68 16.63 -20.18 13.13
N GLU A 69 16.31 -19.21 12.29
CA GLU A 69 16.31 -19.30 10.83
C GLU A 69 17.29 -18.29 10.24
N TYR A 70 17.78 -18.57 9.03
CA TYR A 70 18.60 -17.62 8.30
C TYR A 70 17.69 -16.57 7.66
N GLU A 71 17.96 -15.29 7.91
CA GLU A 71 17.19 -14.22 7.28
C GLU A 71 17.57 -14.08 5.80
N TYR A 72 16.67 -14.55 4.93
CA TYR A 72 16.76 -14.29 3.50
C TYR A 72 15.61 -13.40 3.04
N THR A 73 15.97 -12.19 2.67
CA THR A 73 15.07 -11.18 2.12
C THR A 73 15.77 -10.55 0.93
N TYR A 74 15.45 -11.03 -0.28
CA TYR A 74 16.11 -10.58 -1.51
C TYR A 74 16.09 -9.04 -1.61
N GLY A 75 17.27 -8.42 -1.57
CA GLY A 75 17.45 -6.96 -1.68
C GLY A 75 17.06 -6.12 -0.46
N SER A 76 16.45 -6.69 0.59
CA SER A 76 16.07 -5.93 1.79
C SER A 76 17.30 -5.54 2.61
N TRP A 77 17.30 -4.33 3.15
CA TRP A 77 18.33 -3.86 4.09
C TRP A 77 17.93 -4.03 5.56
N PHE A 78 16.71 -4.52 5.79
CA PHE A 78 16.10 -4.69 7.10
C PHE A 78 15.76 -6.16 7.31
N VAL A 79 15.79 -6.59 8.57
CA VAL A 79 15.02 -7.75 8.99
C VAL A 79 13.56 -7.31 9.03
N ASP A 80 12.74 -7.81 8.11
CA ASP A 80 11.34 -7.39 7.95
C ASP A 80 10.39 -8.59 8.12
N ARG A 81 9.62 -8.55 9.21
CA ARG A 81 8.57 -9.53 9.55
C ARG A 81 7.21 -8.85 9.71
N SER A 82 7.00 -7.74 8.99
CA SER A 82 5.75 -6.98 9.00
C SER A 82 4.54 -7.82 8.59
N SER A 83 3.36 -7.48 9.12
CA SER A 83 2.11 -8.19 8.84
C SER A 83 0.88 -7.31 9.05
N PHE A 84 -0.26 -7.83 8.61
CA PHE A 84 -1.55 -7.25 8.92
C PHE A 84 -2.22 -8.03 10.07
N TYR A 85 -2.64 -7.32 11.12
CA TYR A 85 -3.28 -7.88 12.30
C TYR A 85 -4.72 -7.36 12.42
N PRO A 86 -5.74 -8.20 12.14
CA PRO A 86 -7.13 -7.79 12.28
C PRO A 86 -7.55 -7.64 13.75
N LEU A 87 -6.81 -8.27 14.68
CA LEU A 87 -7.02 -8.22 16.12
C LEU A 87 -5.73 -7.83 16.83
N LEU A 88 -5.85 -7.23 18.02
CA LEU A 88 -4.71 -6.82 18.82
C LEU A 88 -3.83 -8.04 19.18
N THR A 89 -2.57 -7.97 18.81
CA THR A 89 -1.62 -9.08 18.96
C THR A 89 -0.30 -8.54 19.48
N ARG A 90 0.28 -9.11 20.53
CA ARG A 90 1.67 -8.79 20.89
C ARG A 90 2.61 -9.62 20.02
N VAL A 91 3.61 -8.94 19.45
CA VAL A 91 4.57 -9.51 18.51
C VAL A 91 5.96 -9.41 19.09
N GLU A 92 6.69 -10.52 19.15
CA GLU A 92 8.09 -10.55 19.58
C GLU A 92 8.97 -11.34 18.60
N LEU A 93 10.19 -10.84 18.37
CA LEU A 93 11.19 -11.40 17.47
C LEU A 93 12.59 -11.22 18.08
N HIS A 94 13.42 -12.25 18.02
CA HIS A 94 14.85 -12.15 18.35
C HIS A 94 15.68 -12.25 17.07
N ALA A 95 16.82 -11.56 17.03
CA ALA A 95 17.75 -11.62 15.92
C ALA A 95 19.19 -11.56 16.43
N ALA A 96 20.12 -12.15 15.69
CA ALA A 96 21.52 -12.19 16.08
C ALA A 96 22.44 -12.27 14.87
N THR A 97 23.61 -11.64 15.00
CA THR A 97 24.67 -11.67 14.00
C THR A 97 26.03 -11.49 14.67
N ILE A 98 27.12 -11.70 13.94
CA ILE A 98 28.47 -11.49 14.44
C ILE A 98 29.15 -10.42 13.60
N LEU A 99 29.57 -9.34 14.25
CA LEU A 99 30.32 -8.26 13.62
C LEU A 99 31.81 -8.44 13.90
N ASN A 100 32.57 -8.78 12.86
CA ASN A 100 34.01 -8.97 12.92
C ASN A 100 34.74 -7.64 12.67
N ALA A 101 35.40 -7.11 13.70
CA ALA A 101 36.19 -5.89 13.63
C ALA A 101 37.69 -6.19 13.47
N ARG A 102 38.38 -5.46 12.59
CA ARG A 102 39.83 -5.64 12.36
C ARG A 102 40.67 -5.22 13.56
N GLU A 103 40.18 -4.26 14.33
CA GLU A 103 40.79 -3.75 15.55
C GLU A 103 39.73 -3.44 16.60
N GLU A 104 40.16 -3.13 17.82
CA GLU A 104 39.27 -2.65 18.86
C GLU A 104 38.86 -1.21 18.54
N MET A 105 37.56 -0.95 18.54
CA MET A 105 37.01 0.33 18.11
C MET A 105 35.63 0.60 18.71
N GLU A 106 35.19 1.85 18.59
CA GLU A 106 33.82 2.26 18.86
C GLU A 106 33.18 2.68 17.53
N ALA A 107 32.20 1.91 17.06
CA ALA A 107 31.51 2.19 15.80
C ALA A 107 30.25 3.02 16.06
N GLU A 108 30.04 4.11 15.31
CA GLU A 108 28.75 4.79 15.32
C GLU A 108 27.76 3.96 14.51
N VAL A 109 26.59 3.71 15.09
CA VAL A 109 25.52 2.97 14.41
C VAL A 109 24.21 3.73 14.49
N TRP A 110 23.44 3.64 13.41
CA TRP A 110 22.07 4.11 13.32
C TRP A 110 21.15 2.90 13.38
N LEU A 111 20.41 2.78 14.48
CA LEU A 111 19.38 1.77 14.67
C LEU A 111 18.04 2.32 14.16
N TRP A 112 17.46 1.62 13.20
CA TRP A 112 16.21 1.96 12.54
C TRP A 112 15.11 0.99 12.95
N SER A 113 13.95 1.48 13.41
CA SER A 113 12.78 0.63 13.67
C SER A 113 11.49 1.43 13.84
N TYR A 114 10.35 0.75 13.68
CA TYR A 114 9.03 1.20 14.16
C TYR A 114 8.68 0.57 15.52
N ALA A 115 9.38 -0.49 15.92
CA ALA A 115 9.11 -1.28 17.10
C ALA A 115 10.02 -0.84 18.27
N ALA A 116 9.70 -1.33 19.48
CA ALA A 116 10.66 -1.32 20.56
C ALA A 116 11.78 -2.31 20.25
N VAL A 117 13.02 -1.91 20.49
CA VAL A 117 14.20 -2.72 20.21
C VAL A 117 15.17 -2.65 21.38
N ASP A 118 15.64 -3.80 21.84
CA ASP A 118 16.73 -3.96 22.79
C ASP A 118 17.96 -4.52 22.06
N LEU A 119 19.14 -3.96 22.32
CA LEU A 119 20.39 -4.35 21.68
C LEU A 119 21.48 -4.67 22.71
N TRP A 120 22.16 -5.80 22.51
CA TRP A 120 23.32 -6.22 23.28
C TRP A 120 24.54 -6.43 22.39
N VAL A 121 25.71 -6.11 22.92
CA VAL A 121 27.01 -6.43 22.32
C VAL A 121 27.78 -7.31 23.29
N ASN A 122 28.14 -8.52 22.84
CA ASN A 122 28.84 -9.51 23.66
C ASN A 122 28.17 -9.78 25.02
N GLY A 123 26.83 -9.81 25.04
CA GLY A 123 26.02 -10.02 26.24
C GLY A 123 25.83 -8.80 27.14
N VAL A 124 26.45 -7.65 26.81
CA VAL A 124 26.27 -6.39 27.55
C VAL A 124 25.19 -5.55 26.88
N PHE A 125 24.20 -5.11 27.65
CA PHE A 125 23.12 -4.24 27.14
C PHE A 125 23.68 -2.86 26.78
N ILE A 126 23.42 -2.43 25.54
CA ILE A 126 23.88 -1.13 25.02
C ILE A 126 22.72 -0.12 24.93
N GLY A 127 21.47 -0.59 25.00
CA GLY A 127 20.26 0.20 24.83
C GLY A 127 19.51 -0.19 23.56
N GLY A 128 18.59 0.67 23.11
CA GLY A 128 17.88 0.50 21.85
C GLY A 128 16.70 1.47 21.73
N ILE A 129 15.67 1.16 20.95
CA ILE A 129 14.50 2.03 20.78
C ILE A 129 13.46 1.69 21.84
N GLU A 130 13.08 2.67 22.65
CA GLU A 130 12.18 2.42 23.79
C GLU A 130 10.71 2.34 23.36
N THR A 131 10.24 3.36 22.65
CA THR A 131 8.82 3.48 22.32
C THR A 131 8.58 3.08 20.86
N PRO A 132 7.70 2.09 20.59
CA PRO A 132 7.27 1.81 19.24
C PRO A 132 6.41 2.96 18.72
N VAL A 133 6.52 3.25 17.42
CA VAL A 133 5.78 4.31 16.72
C VAL A 133 5.08 3.72 15.51
N TYR A 134 3.95 4.34 15.10
CA TYR A 134 3.28 3.94 13.87
C TYR A 134 4.00 4.52 12.66
N LYS A 135 4.36 5.81 12.69
CA LYS A 135 5.22 6.48 11.68
C LYS A 135 5.71 7.86 12.20
N PRO A 136 6.76 8.45 11.62
CA PRO A 136 7.72 7.86 10.69
C PRO A 136 8.63 6.83 11.39
N ILE A 137 9.48 6.15 10.62
CA ILE A 137 10.49 5.25 11.18
C ILE A 137 11.40 6.00 12.17
N SER A 138 11.66 5.39 13.32
CA SER A 138 12.59 5.96 14.31
C SER A 138 14.04 5.65 13.93
N ARG A 139 14.92 6.62 14.18
CA ARG A 139 16.38 6.45 14.10
C ARG A 139 17.02 6.78 15.45
N LYS A 140 17.70 5.82 16.07
CA LYS A 140 18.53 6.05 17.25
C LYS A 140 20.00 5.95 16.87
N ILE A 141 20.76 7.02 17.12
CA ILE A 141 22.21 7.02 16.98
C ILE A 141 22.81 6.50 18.29
N MET A 142 23.70 5.51 18.18
CA MET A 142 24.37 4.88 19.31
C MET A 142 25.79 4.46 18.94
N LYS A 143 26.56 4.08 19.95
CA LYS A 143 27.96 3.67 19.82
C LYS A 143 28.09 2.23 20.28
N LEU A 144 28.64 1.37 19.42
CA LEU A 144 28.88 -0.03 19.75
C LEU A 144 30.35 -0.22 20.13
N PRO A 145 30.67 -0.65 21.36
CA PRO A 145 32.03 -1.02 21.73
C PRO A 145 32.37 -2.38 21.12
N LEU A 146 33.28 -2.38 20.14
CA LEU A 146 33.69 -3.58 19.41
C LEU A 146 35.11 -3.97 19.79
N LYS A 147 35.28 -5.22 20.23
CA LYS A 147 36.60 -5.81 20.42
C LYS A 147 37.18 -6.22 19.07
N LYS A 148 38.51 -6.27 18.98
CA LYS A 148 39.16 -6.90 17.83
C LYS A 148 38.68 -8.34 17.67
N GLY A 149 38.29 -8.72 16.45
CA GLY A 149 37.72 -10.02 16.16
C GLY A 149 36.19 -10.01 16.23
N ASP A 150 35.61 -11.10 16.72
CA ASP A 150 34.17 -11.35 16.65
C ASP A 150 33.43 -10.66 17.80
N ASN A 151 32.34 -9.95 17.44
CA ASN A 151 31.43 -9.34 18.39
C ASN A 151 30.01 -9.84 18.13
N THR A 152 29.40 -10.47 19.12
CA THR A 152 28.00 -10.92 19.01
C THR A 152 27.08 -9.72 19.17
N ILE A 153 26.25 -9.46 18.17
CA ILE A 153 25.18 -8.47 18.21
C ILE A 153 23.88 -9.25 18.38
N TYR A 154 23.17 -9.02 19.49
CA TYR A 154 21.88 -9.64 19.77
C TYR A 154 20.80 -8.55 19.83
N ILE A 155 19.66 -8.84 19.22
CA ILE A 155 18.53 -7.93 19.09
C ILE A 155 17.28 -8.63 19.60
N ARG A 156 16.49 -7.93 20.40
CA ARG A 156 15.10 -8.29 20.72
C ARG A 156 14.20 -7.16 20.24
N LEU A 157 13.14 -7.51 19.52
CA LEU A 157 12.16 -6.58 18.98
C LEU A 157 10.79 -6.95 19.53
N VAL A 158 10.07 -5.95 20.04
CA VAL A 158 8.69 -6.08 20.54
C VAL A 158 7.80 -5.03 19.91
N ASN A 159 6.60 -5.43 19.48
CA ASN A 159 5.62 -4.52 18.90
C ASN A 159 4.17 -4.92 19.24
N LEU A 160 3.25 -3.97 19.08
CA LEU A 160 1.81 -4.22 19.07
C LEU A 160 1.33 -4.38 17.62
N GLY A 161 0.89 -5.58 17.29
CA GLY A 161 0.13 -5.92 16.11
C GLY A 161 -1.25 -5.26 16.13
N VAL A 162 -1.42 -4.26 15.27
CA VAL A 162 -2.67 -3.56 14.96
C VAL A 162 -2.65 -3.14 13.49
N ARG A 163 -3.65 -3.59 12.70
CA ARG A 163 -3.76 -3.30 11.25
C ARG A 163 -2.44 -3.61 10.53
N ASP A 164 -1.97 -2.74 9.63
CA ASP A 164 -0.64 -2.88 9.06
C ASP A 164 0.43 -2.50 10.09
N THR A 165 1.11 -3.52 10.63
CA THR A 165 2.14 -3.34 11.66
C THR A 165 3.52 -3.64 11.09
N ARG A 166 4.40 -2.65 11.21
CA ARG A 166 5.78 -2.71 10.71
C ARG A 166 6.66 -3.31 11.78
N THR A 167 7.00 -4.59 11.62
CA THR A 167 7.80 -5.36 12.57
C THR A 167 9.17 -5.57 11.93
N LEU A 168 10.00 -4.53 11.99
CA LEU A 168 11.30 -4.52 11.32
C LEU A 168 12.36 -3.76 12.11
N PHE A 169 13.62 -4.10 11.88
CA PHE A 169 14.76 -3.28 12.30
C PHE A 169 15.89 -3.29 11.26
N GLY A 170 16.73 -2.27 11.30
CA GLY A 170 17.97 -2.19 10.52
C GLY A 170 19.09 -1.55 11.34
N ILE A 171 20.30 -2.10 11.23
CA ILE A 171 21.51 -1.54 11.83
C ILE A 171 22.40 -1.05 10.70
N GLN A 172 22.65 0.27 10.69
CA GLN A 172 23.47 0.93 9.70
C GLN A 172 24.72 1.53 10.34
N ILE A 173 25.89 1.31 9.73
CA ILE A 173 27.15 1.96 10.06
C ILE A 173 27.45 2.98 8.93
N PRO A 174 27.09 4.26 9.13
CA PRO A 174 27.13 5.25 8.06
C PRO A 174 28.55 5.70 7.70
N GLY A 175 29.47 5.66 8.66
CA GLY A 175 30.83 6.17 8.52
C GLY A 175 31.80 5.21 7.85
N GLN A 176 33.06 5.66 7.69
CA GLN A 176 34.12 4.89 7.01
C GLN A 176 34.56 3.65 7.80
N GLU A 177 34.26 3.57 9.10
CA GLU A 177 34.52 2.41 9.94
C GLU A 177 33.89 1.13 9.39
N ARG A 178 32.83 1.22 8.56
CA ARG A 178 32.24 0.07 7.85
C ARG A 178 33.27 -0.73 7.05
N GLU A 179 34.32 -0.09 6.53
CA GLU A 179 35.40 -0.77 5.78
C GLU A 179 36.29 -1.65 6.67
N MET A 180 36.26 -1.42 7.99
CA MET A 180 36.98 -2.20 8.99
C MET A 180 36.13 -3.35 9.55
N LEU A 181 34.88 -3.46 9.12
CA LEU A 181 33.89 -4.38 9.64
C LEU A 181 33.49 -5.40 8.57
N SER A 182 33.21 -6.62 9.03
CA SER A 182 32.61 -7.65 8.19
C SER A 182 31.63 -8.46 9.04
N VAL A 183 30.67 -9.10 8.40
CA VAL A 183 29.63 -9.85 9.09
C VAL A 183 29.91 -11.34 8.96
N THR A 184 29.74 -12.08 10.04
CA THR A 184 29.62 -13.54 10.06
C THR A 184 28.32 -13.91 10.78
N LEU A 185 27.92 -15.17 10.67
CA LEU A 185 26.70 -15.65 11.30
C LEU A 185 27.04 -16.57 12.48
N PRO A 186 26.24 -16.55 13.55
CA PRO A 186 26.20 -17.64 14.51
C PRO A 186 26.01 -18.98 13.79
N ASP A 187 26.62 -20.06 14.28
CA ASP A 187 26.62 -21.38 13.62
C ASP A 187 27.05 -21.32 12.14
N ALA A 188 28.24 -20.74 11.91
CA ALA A 188 28.75 -20.39 10.59
C ALA A 188 28.80 -21.55 9.59
N GLU A 189 28.97 -22.80 10.04
CA GLU A 189 28.99 -23.99 9.17
C GLU A 189 27.62 -24.25 8.56
N LYS A 190 26.55 -24.32 9.36
CA LYS A 190 25.19 -24.53 8.84
C LYS A 190 24.66 -23.31 8.11
N ALA A 191 24.93 -22.12 8.64
CA ALA A 191 24.52 -20.86 8.02
C ALA A 191 25.15 -20.67 6.63
N ALA A 192 26.36 -21.21 6.39
CA ALA A 192 26.99 -21.16 5.07
C ALA A 192 26.19 -21.90 3.98
N LEU A 193 25.53 -23.01 4.30
CA LEU A 193 24.69 -23.74 3.34
C LEU A 193 23.48 -22.89 2.91
N CYS A 194 22.83 -22.23 3.87
CA CYS A 194 21.67 -21.38 3.62
C CYS A 194 22.07 -20.10 2.88
N SER A 195 23.22 -19.54 3.21
CA SER A 195 23.80 -18.42 2.47
C SER A 195 24.13 -18.78 1.02
N GLN A 196 24.68 -19.97 0.75
CA GLN A 196 24.95 -20.40 -0.62
C GLN A 196 23.65 -20.55 -1.42
N ALA A 197 22.59 -21.10 -0.80
CA ALA A 197 21.27 -21.16 -1.42
C ALA A 197 20.66 -19.77 -1.66
N ALA A 198 20.86 -18.83 -0.74
CA ALA A 198 20.46 -17.44 -0.88
C ALA A 198 21.21 -16.72 -2.00
N ASP A 199 22.52 -16.93 -2.14
CA ASP A 199 23.32 -16.38 -3.24
C ASP A 199 22.85 -16.95 -4.59
N TRP A 200 22.56 -18.26 -4.63
CA TRP A 200 21.98 -18.90 -5.81
C TRP A 200 20.62 -18.31 -6.18
N LEU A 201 19.70 -18.16 -5.21
CA LEU A 201 18.39 -17.51 -5.42
C LEU A 201 18.53 -16.07 -5.91
N SER A 202 19.50 -15.32 -5.35
CA SER A 202 19.71 -13.91 -5.66
C SER A 202 20.34 -13.70 -7.05
N GLY A 203 21.10 -14.68 -7.54
CA GLY A 203 21.70 -14.64 -8.88
C GLY A 203 20.77 -15.14 -10.01
N ILE A 204 19.54 -15.56 -9.71
CA ILE A 204 18.57 -15.97 -10.72
C ILE A 204 18.17 -14.77 -11.58
N MET A 205 18.18 -14.97 -12.90
CA MET A 205 17.77 -13.96 -13.88
C MET A 205 16.65 -14.51 -14.77
N ILE A 206 15.80 -13.63 -15.28
CA ILE A 206 14.86 -13.95 -16.36
C ILE A 206 15.38 -13.31 -17.64
N ARG A 207 15.59 -14.13 -18.67
CA ARG A 207 15.92 -13.69 -20.03
C ARG A 207 14.81 -14.15 -20.96
N GLU A 208 14.03 -13.20 -21.44
CA GLU A 208 12.84 -13.46 -22.26
C GLU A 208 11.86 -14.42 -21.57
N LYS A 209 11.80 -15.68 -22.03
CA LYS A 209 10.89 -16.73 -21.52
C LYS A 209 11.63 -17.81 -20.73
N THR A 210 12.91 -17.60 -20.45
CA THR A 210 13.78 -18.59 -19.81
C THR A 210 14.31 -18.01 -18.50
N MET A 211 14.15 -18.80 -17.43
CA MET A 211 14.83 -18.54 -16.18
C MET A 211 16.24 -19.12 -16.25
N VAL A 212 17.24 -18.30 -15.93
CA VAL A 212 18.66 -18.67 -15.95
C VAL A 212 19.18 -18.68 -14.52
N PHE A 213 19.77 -19.80 -14.13
CA PHE A 213 20.32 -19.99 -12.79
C PHE A 213 21.83 -19.70 -12.77
N PRO A 214 22.38 -19.10 -11.70
CA PRO A 214 23.80 -18.74 -11.64
C PRO A 214 24.73 -19.96 -11.50
N ALA A 215 24.17 -21.10 -11.08
CA ALA A 215 24.79 -22.41 -10.99
C ALA A 215 23.70 -23.50 -11.11
N PRO A 216 24.04 -24.79 -11.29
CA PRO A 216 23.07 -25.88 -11.26
C PRO A 216 22.13 -25.79 -10.04
N ALA A 217 20.84 -25.96 -10.25
CA ALA A 217 19.84 -25.85 -9.18
C ALA A 217 20.16 -26.80 -8.00
N PRO A 218 20.28 -26.28 -6.76
CA PRO A 218 20.54 -27.10 -5.58
C PRO A 218 19.47 -28.18 -5.36
N GLU A 219 19.83 -29.26 -4.68
CA GLU A 219 18.85 -30.24 -4.23
C GLU A 219 17.80 -29.58 -3.33
N GLY A 220 16.53 -30.00 -3.43
CA GLY A 220 15.41 -29.37 -2.72
C GLY A 220 14.84 -28.13 -3.40
N SER A 221 15.36 -27.74 -4.57
CA SER A 221 14.85 -26.59 -5.33
C SER A 221 13.54 -26.89 -6.08
N ARG A 222 12.59 -25.96 -6.03
CA ARG A 222 11.31 -26.06 -6.74
C ARG A 222 10.91 -24.71 -7.33
N LEU A 223 10.40 -24.73 -8.55
CA LEU A 223 9.61 -23.64 -9.11
C LEU A 223 8.15 -23.83 -8.70
N ILE A 224 7.51 -22.76 -8.24
CA ILE A 224 6.09 -22.73 -7.90
C ILE A 224 5.44 -21.58 -8.65
N TYR A 225 4.42 -21.88 -9.43
CA TYR A 225 3.51 -20.89 -10.00
C TYR A 225 2.36 -20.60 -9.05
N ASP A 226 1.95 -19.34 -9.00
CA ASP A 226 0.84 -18.85 -8.18
C ASP A 226 -0.32 -18.37 -9.09
N ALA A 227 -1.45 -19.08 -9.06
CA ALA A 227 -2.60 -18.75 -9.90
C ALA A 227 -3.41 -17.53 -9.40
N ARG A 228 -3.28 -17.16 -8.12
CA ARG A 228 -4.03 -16.06 -7.46
C ARG A 228 -5.53 -16.04 -7.84
N PRO A 229 -6.30 -17.12 -7.57
CA PRO A 229 -7.71 -17.17 -7.92
C PRO A 229 -8.52 -16.11 -7.15
N VAL A 230 -9.62 -15.65 -7.75
CA VAL A 230 -10.54 -14.68 -7.10
C VAL A 230 -11.37 -15.34 -6.01
N ASP A 231 -11.73 -16.62 -6.17
CA ASP A 231 -12.48 -17.38 -5.16
C ASP A 231 -11.53 -18.04 -4.16
N PHE A 232 -11.68 -17.69 -2.88
CA PHE A 232 -10.87 -18.24 -1.79
C PHE A 232 -11.01 -19.76 -1.65
N THR A 233 -12.15 -20.34 -2.04
CA THR A 233 -12.35 -21.79 -2.00
C THR A 233 -11.41 -22.55 -2.94
N GLU A 234 -10.87 -21.87 -3.96
CA GLU A 234 -9.89 -22.41 -4.90
C GLU A 234 -8.43 -22.30 -4.40
N TYR A 235 -8.17 -21.66 -3.26
CA TYR A 235 -6.81 -21.48 -2.74
C TYR A 235 -6.08 -22.81 -2.49
N ARG A 236 -6.83 -23.90 -2.25
CA ARG A 236 -6.28 -25.26 -2.13
C ARG A 236 -5.52 -25.71 -3.38
N ASN A 237 -5.84 -25.16 -4.55
CA ASN A 237 -5.22 -25.45 -5.84
C ASN A 237 -4.43 -24.24 -6.40
N ARG A 238 -4.18 -23.21 -5.59
CA ARG A 238 -3.49 -21.97 -6.00
C ARG A 238 -2.08 -22.21 -6.53
N TYR A 239 -1.39 -23.20 -5.98
CA TYR A 239 0.01 -23.47 -6.30
C TYR A 239 0.18 -24.71 -7.18
N SER A 240 0.95 -24.55 -8.26
CA SER A 240 1.47 -25.66 -9.06
C SER A 240 2.99 -25.57 -9.13
N GLY A 241 3.71 -26.69 -9.22
CA GLY A 241 5.17 -26.62 -9.16
C GLY A 241 5.92 -27.69 -9.93
N ILE A 242 7.19 -27.39 -10.17
CA ILE A 242 8.16 -28.22 -10.88
C ILE A 242 9.36 -28.42 -9.94
N THR A 243 9.80 -29.67 -9.78
CA THR A 243 11.02 -29.97 -9.02
C THR A 243 12.23 -29.78 -9.91
N LEU A 244 13.25 -29.10 -9.40
CA LEU A 244 14.51 -28.88 -10.10
C LEU A 244 15.55 -29.90 -9.61
N ARG A 245 16.32 -30.46 -10.55
CA ARG A 245 17.36 -31.47 -10.36
C ARG A 245 18.63 -31.05 -11.10
N GLY A 246 19.23 -29.93 -10.68
CA GLY A 246 20.49 -29.46 -11.24
C GLY A 246 20.39 -28.73 -12.59
N GLU A 247 19.18 -28.35 -13.03
CA GLU A 247 19.03 -27.53 -14.22
C GLU A 247 19.78 -26.19 -14.04
N THR A 248 20.36 -25.70 -15.13
CA THR A 248 20.99 -24.37 -15.21
C THR A 248 20.10 -23.34 -15.89
N GLU A 249 19.06 -23.81 -16.58
CA GLU A 249 18.04 -23.00 -17.22
C GLU A 249 16.69 -23.73 -17.24
N LEU A 250 15.60 -22.97 -17.29
CA LEU A 250 14.25 -23.52 -17.34
C LEU A 250 13.32 -22.63 -18.18
N ALA A 251 12.64 -23.24 -19.15
CA ALA A 251 11.59 -22.57 -19.90
C ALA A 251 10.38 -22.31 -19.00
N LEU A 252 9.91 -21.06 -18.96
CA LEU A 252 8.76 -20.66 -18.15
C LEU A 252 7.45 -20.88 -18.91
N ALA A 253 6.41 -21.31 -18.19
CA ALA A 253 5.05 -21.43 -18.73
C ALA A 253 4.60 -20.11 -19.38
N PRO A 254 3.99 -20.16 -20.57
CA PRO A 254 3.71 -18.98 -21.38
C PRO A 254 2.60 -18.08 -20.84
N ASP A 255 1.78 -18.59 -19.92
CA ASP A 255 0.53 -17.99 -19.43
C ASP A 255 0.53 -17.76 -17.91
N LYS A 256 1.65 -18.01 -17.22
CA LYS A 256 1.75 -17.90 -15.76
C LYS A 256 2.64 -16.72 -15.35
N PRO A 257 2.04 -15.56 -15.00
CA PRO A 257 2.82 -14.35 -14.69
C PRO A 257 3.50 -14.40 -13.33
N TYR A 258 2.92 -15.08 -12.35
CA TYR A 258 3.41 -15.07 -10.97
C TYR A 258 4.10 -16.40 -10.63
N LEU A 259 5.33 -16.31 -10.14
CA LEU A 259 6.10 -17.48 -9.77
C LEU A 259 7.07 -17.20 -8.63
N LYS A 260 7.49 -18.26 -7.95
CA LYS A 260 8.53 -18.23 -6.91
C LYS A 260 9.45 -19.43 -7.04
N ILE A 261 10.73 -19.22 -6.80
CA ILE A 261 11.69 -20.30 -6.62
C ILE A 261 11.89 -20.49 -5.13
N VAL A 262 11.76 -21.74 -4.67
CA VAL A 262 12.03 -22.11 -3.28
C VAL A 262 13.17 -23.11 -3.22
N VAL A 263 13.99 -23.03 -2.17
CA VAL A 263 15.05 -23.99 -1.87
C VAL A 263 14.91 -24.42 -0.42
N THR A 264 14.77 -25.72 -0.20
CA THR A 264 14.77 -26.30 1.16
C THR A 264 16.19 -26.72 1.52
N VAL A 265 16.77 -26.11 2.55
CA VAL A 265 18.15 -26.36 3.00
C VAL A 265 18.22 -26.18 4.51
N SER A 266 18.93 -27.07 5.21
CA SER A 266 19.05 -27.03 6.69
C SER A 266 17.70 -26.87 7.42
N ASP A 267 16.70 -27.66 6.99
CA ASP A 267 15.33 -27.69 7.53
C ASP A 267 14.53 -26.37 7.44
N GLN A 268 15.02 -25.39 6.67
CA GLN A 268 14.31 -24.15 6.36
C GLN A 268 14.06 -23.99 4.86
N THR A 269 13.07 -23.17 4.49
CA THR A 269 12.75 -22.86 3.10
C THR A 269 13.07 -21.40 2.80
N LEU A 270 14.03 -21.19 1.89
CA LEU A 270 14.31 -19.86 1.34
C LEU A 270 13.53 -19.68 0.04
N SER A 271 13.06 -18.47 -0.24
CA SER A 271 12.27 -18.21 -1.44
C SER A 271 12.54 -16.85 -2.06
N ARG A 272 12.53 -16.79 -3.39
CA ARG A 272 12.50 -15.55 -4.17
C ARG A 272 11.31 -15.56 -5.14
N SER A 273 10.55 -14.47 -5.16
CA SER A 273 9.39 -14.28 -6.04
C SER A 273 9.78 -13.52 -7.29
N PHE A 274 9.07 -13.79 -8.38
CA PHE A 274 9.25 -13.17 -9.69
C PHE A 274 7.88 -12.89 -10.32
N GLU A 275 7.82 -11.85 -11.14
CA GLU A 275 6.64 -11.49 -11.90
C GLU A 275 7.00 -11.18 -13.36
N ARG A 276 6.34 -11.90 -14.26
CA ARG A 276 6.42 -11.69 -15.70
C ARG A 276 5.42 -10.64 -16.12
N GLN A 277 5.81 -9.38 -15.87
CA GLN A 277 4.99 -8.21 -16.14
C GLN A 277 4.46 -8.19 -17.57
N GLU A 278 5.22 -8.67 -18.55
CA GLU A 278 4.86 -8.68 -19.96
C GLU A 278 3.64 -9.57 -20.28
N LEU A 279 3.33 -10.54 -19.41
CA LEU A 279 2.13 -11.39 -19.53
C LEU A 279 0.87 -10.75 -18.92
N LEU A 280 1.02 -9.68 -18.15
CA LEU A 280 -0.11 -8.96 -17.60
C LEU A 280 -0.74 -8.12 -18.71
N THR A 281 -1.77 -8.63 -19.36
CA THR A 281 -2.44 -7.93 -20.46
C THR A 281 -3.74 -7.31 -20.01
N ILE A 282 -4.21 -6.35 -20.81
CA ILE A 282 -5.49 -5.69 -20.63
C ILE A 282 -6.59 -6.68 -21.02
N GLN A 283 -7.48 -6.99 -20.07
CA GLN A 283 -8.68 -7.78 -20.35
C GLN A 283 -9.71 -6.87 -21.02
N LYS A 284 -9.97 -7.09 -22.31
CA LYS A 284 -10.97 -6.29 -23.05
C LYS A 284 -12.37 -6.56 -22.50
N GLY A 285 -13.22 -5.54 -22.52
CA GLY A 285 -14.65 -5.71 -22.28
C GLY A 285 -15.27 -6.69 -23.28
N GLU A 286 -16.24 -7.47 -22.83
CA GLU A 286 -16.84 -8.57 -23.61
C GLU A 286 -18.18 -8.21 -24.26
N ASN A 287 -18.88 -7.18 -23.77
CA ASN A 287 -20.24 -6.84 -24.20
C ASN A 287 -20.38 -5.35 -24.46
N ALA A 288 -21.03 -4.95 -25.56
CA ALA A 288 -21.30 -3.55 -25.88
C ALA A 288 -22.61 -3.01 -25.28
N ASP A 289 -23.55 -3.88 -24.90
CA ASP A 289 -24.81 -3.47 -24.26
C ASP A 289 -24.61 -3.19 -22.75
N PRO A 290 -24.93 -1.97 -22.26
CA PRO A 290 -24.70 -1.61 -20.86
C PRO A 290 -25.46 -2.44 -19.82
N GLU A 291 -26.70 -2.83 -20.11
CA GLU A 291 -27.51 -3.59 -19.14
C GLU A 291 -27.12 -5.05 -19.11
N GLU A 292 -26.78 -5.63 -20.27
CA GLU A 292 -26.23 -6.98 -20.33
C GLU A 292 -24.84 -7.05 -19.68
N ASN A 293 -23.99 -6.03 -19.86
CA ASN A 293 -22.70 -5.95 -19.18
C ASN A 293 -22.87 -5.90 -17.66
N LYS A 294 -23.77 -5.06 -17.14
CA LYS A 294 -24.12 -5.03 -15.69
C LYS A 294 -24.53 -6.40 -15.19
N ARG A 295 -25.45 -7.07 -15.89
CA ARG A 295 -25.91 -8.42 -15.53
C ARG A 295 -24.75 -9.42 -15.48
N ARG A 296 -23.89 -9.44 -16.52
CA ARG A 296 -22.70 -10.30 -16.58
C ARG A 296 -21.79 -10.08 -15.37
N VAL A 297 -21.50 -8.82 -15.03
CA VAL A 297 -20.65 -8.46 -13.90
C VAL A 297 -21.26 -8.94 -12.57
N PHE A 298 -22.56 -8.73 -12.35
CA PHE A 298 -23.23 -9.20 -11.12
C PHE A 298 -23.31 -10.73 -11.04
N GLU A 299 -23.53 -11.41 -12.16
CA GLU A 299 -23.49 -12.88 -12.22
C GLU A 299 -22.09 -13.42 -11.91
N ARG A 300 -21.02 -12.76 -12.38
CA ARG A 300 -19.64 -13.09 -12.01
C ARG A 300 -19.41 -12.97 -10.50
N ILE A 301 -19.90 -11.90 -9.87
CA ILE A 301 -19.80 -11.71 -8.41
C ILE A 301 -20.60 -12.81 -7.68
N ALA A 302 -21.81 -13.15 -8.15
CA ALA A 302 -22.63 -14.21 -7.56
C ALA A 302 -21.98 -15.60 -7.65
N GLY A 303 -21.16 -15.82 -8.67
CA GLY A 303 -20.40 -17.06 -8.87
C GLY A 303 -19.25 -17.26 -7.89
N VAL A 304 -18.78 -16.22 -7.19
CA VAL A 304 -17.71 -16.33 -6.18
C VAL A 304 -18.31 -16.74 -4.84
N LYS A 305 -17.74 -17.73 -4.16
CA LYS A 305 -18.22 -18.13 -2.83
C LYS A 305 -17.67 -17.24 -1.73
N GLN A 306 -16.36 -17.03 -1.73
CA GLN A 306 -15.62 -16.33 -0.68
C GLN A 306 -14.55 -15.44 -1.31
N ILE A 307 -14.52 -14.16 -0.93
CA ILE A 307 -13.51 -13.18 -1.36
C ILE A 307 -12.31 -13.25 -0.41
N PRO A 308 -11.09 -13.52 -0.89
CA PRO A 308 -9.89 -13.56 -0.06
C PRO A 308 -9.62 -12.24 0.69
N ARG A 309 -9.19 -12.35 1.94
CA ARG A 309 -8.64 -11.26 2.76
C ARG A 309 -7.31 -11.74 3.34
N GLY A 310 -6.26 -11.65 2.53
CA GLY A 310 -4.98 -12.31 2.80
C GLY A 310 -5.03 -13.81 2.53
N ASP A 311 -4.12 -14.56 3.13
CA ASP A 311 -3.96 -15.99 2.85
C ASP A 311 -4.83 -16.91 3.72
N SER A 312 -5.40 -16.40 4.82
CA SER A 312 -6.11 -17.20 5.83
C SER A 312 -7.58 -16.78 6.06
N GLU A 313 -7.97 -15.58 5.64
CA GLU A 313 -9.32 -15.05 5.88
C GLU A 313 -10.07 -14.77 4.58
N SER A 314 -11.39 -14.63 4.70
CA SER A 314 -12.27 -14.34 3.58
C SER A 314 -13.54 -13.61 4.01
N PHE A 315 -14.13 -12.85 3.09
CA PHE A 315 -15.46 -12.23 3.22
C PHE A 315 -16.45 -12.86 2.24
N SER A 316 -17.71 -13.01 2.66
CA SER A 316 -18.73 -13.69 1.85
C SER A 316 -19.95 -12.81 1.57
N MET A 317 -20.15 -11.73 2.31
CA MET A 317 -21.39 -10.92 2.24
C MET A 317 -21.66 -10.30 0.88
N TYR A 318 -20.64 -9.84 0.13
CA TYR A 318 -20.85 -9.20 -1.17
C TYR A 318 -21.31 -10.20 -2.25
N PRO A 319 -20.68 -11.38 -2.43
CA PRO A 319 -21.25 -12.42 -3.26
C PRO A 319 -22.64 -12.91 -2.82
N ILE A 320 -22.91 -12.98 -1.52
CA ILE A 320 -24.23 -13.33 -0.99
C ILE A 320 -25.28 -12.29 -1.45
N LEU A 321 -24.98 -10.99 -1.35
CA LEU A 321 -25.86 -9.95 -1.89
C LEU A 321 -26.13 -10.15 -3.39
N ALA A 322 -25.13 -10.57 -4.16
CA ALA A 322 -25.29 -10.86 -5.59
C ALA A 322 -26.19 -12.07 -5.87
N ARG A 323 -26.01 -13.15 -5.12
CA ARG A 323 -26.84 -14.36 -5.22
C ARG A 323 -28.29 -14.06 -4.86
N PHE A 324 -28.53 -13.33 -3.78
CA PHE A 324 -29.89 -12.93 -3.39
C PHE A 324 -30.53 -11.99 -4.42
N ALA A 325 -29.79 -11.01 -4.95
CA ALA A 325 -30.29 -10.10 -5.98
C ALA A 325 -30.67 -10.82 -7.29
N SER A 326 -29.98 -11.91 -7.61
CA SER A 326 -30.21 -12.72 -8.82
C SER A 326 -31.10 -13.95 -8.59
N GLY A 327 -31.58 -14.19 -7.37
CA GLY A 327 -32.37 -15.37 -7.01
C GLY A 327 -31.60 -16.70 -7.01
N ARG A 328 -30.26 -16.65 -6.94
CA ARG A 328 -29.33 -17.80 -6.99
C ARG A 328 -28.73 -18.14 -5.62
N VAL A 329 -29.55 -18.17 -4.58
CA VAL A 329 -29.10 -18.45 -3.20
C VAL A 329 -28.39 -19.80 -3.13
N ASP A 330 -27.19 -19.82 -2.54
CA ASP A 330 -26.39 -21.04 -2.31
C ASP A 330 -26.74 -21.64 -0.92
N PRO A 331 -26.84 -22.97 -0.78
CA PRO A 331 -27.13 -23.61 0.51
C PRO A 331 -26.15 -23.25 1.64
N GLU A 332 -24.93 -22.83 1.32
CA GLU A 332 -23.92 -22.43 2.30
C GLU A 332 -24.04 -20.96 2.74
N ASP A 333 -24.87 -20.15 2.08
CA ASP A 333 -24.97 -18.72 2.35
C ASP A 333 -25.36 -18.43 3.81
N GLU A 334 -26.24 -19.24 4.40
CA GLU A 334 -26.61 -19.10 5.81
C GLU A 334 -25.40 -19.30 6.74
N ARG A 335 -24.59 -20.34 6.52
CA ARG A 335 -23.38 -20.58 7.31
C ARG A 335 -22.39 -19.43 7.20
N GLU A 336 -22.21 -18.89 5.99
CA GLU A 336 -21.29 -17.78 5.73
C GLU A 336 -21.79 -16.45 6.33
N ILE A 337 -23.11 -16.25 6.45
CA ILE A 337 -23.69 -15.14 7.21
C ILE A 337 -23.34 -15.27 8.71
N TYR A 338 -23.49 -16.47 9.30
CA TYR A 338 -23.09 -16.68 10.71
C TYR A 338 -21.59 -16.47 10.92
N LYS A 339 -20.73 -16.92 10.00
CA LYS A 339 -19.30 -16.60 10.05
C LYS A 339 -19.04 -15.09 10.02
N SER A 340 -19.82 -14.36 9.22
CA SER A 340 -19.72 -12.89 9.16
C SER A 340 -20.15 -12.23 10.48
N PHE A 341 -21.13 -12.80 11.20
CA PHE A 341 -21.48 -12.34 12.55
C PHE A 341 -20.32 -12.45 13.53
N ASP A 342 -19.60 -13.58 13.53
CA ASP A 342 -18.44 -13.78 14.41
C ASP A 342 -17.29 -12.79 14.09
N GLN A 343 -17.09 -12.48 12.80
CA GLN A 343 -16.12 -11.47 12.37
C GLN A 343 -16.51 -10.05 12.81
N ILE A 344 -17.79 -9.71 12.77
CA ILE A 344 -18.31 -8.41 13.24
C ILE A 344 -18.21 -8.31 14.77
N GLU A 345 -18.65 -9.33 15.49
CA GLU A 345 -18.67 -9.34 16.96
C GLU A 345 -17.27 -9.27 17.57
N SER A 346 -16.29 -9.91 16.92
CA SER A 346 -14.88 -9.83 17.32
C SER A 346 -14.21 -8.49 17.04
N ARG A 347 -14.90 -7.54 16.37
CA ARG A 347 -14.41 -6.19 16.05
C ARG A 347 -13.05 -6.22 15.34
N ARG A 348 -12.95 -7.13 14.37
CA ARG A 348 -11.79 -7.22 13.48
C ARG A 348 -11.66 -5.92 12.70
N ASP A 349 -10.44 -5.46 12.46
CA ASP A 349 -10.26 -4.36 11.50
C ASP A 349 -10.91 -4.71 10.16
N CYS A 350 -11.56 -3.73 9.53
CA CYS A 350 -12.41 -3.89 8.36
C CYS A 350 -13.73 -4.66 8.58
N SER A 351 -14.19 -4.90 9.82
CA SER A 351 -15.53 -5.49 10.06
C SER A 351 -16.67 -4.57 9.62
N ASP A 352 -16.43 -3.27 9.47
CA ASP A 352 -17.38 -2.31 8.92
C ASP A 352 -17.71 -2.56 7.44
N PHE A 353 -16.81 -3.21 6.69
CA PHE A 353 -17.10 -3.68 5.34
C PHE A 353 -18.22 -4.75 5.40
N LEU A 354 -18.14 -5.66 6.38
CA LEU A 354 -19.19 -6.65 6.61
C LEU A 354 -20.47 -6.02 7.12
N THR A 355 -20.43 -5.06 8.06
CA THR A 355 -21.64 -4.40 8.54
C THR A 355 -22.32 -3.60 7.43
N CYS A 356 -21.56 -2.94 6.55
CA CYS A 356 -22.10 -2.17 5.43
C CYS A 356 -22.88 -3.06 4.45
N ALA A 357 -22.37 -4.25 4.14
CA ALA A 357 -23.11 -5.25 3.36
C ALA A 357 -24.28 -5.86 4.15
N MET A 358 -24.11 -6.10 5.45
CA MET A 358 -25.13 -6.68 6.33
C MET A 358 -26.36 -5.79 6.45
N VAL A 359 -26.20 -4.47 6.66
CA VAL A 359 -27.35 -3.57 6.78
C VAL A 359 -28.16 -3.48 5.48
N ARG A 360 -27.51 -3.62 4.32
CA ARG A 360 -28.19 -3.76 3.04
C ARG A 360 -28.97 -5.07 2.97
N PHE A 361 -28.38 -6.18 3.42
CA PHE A 361 -29.06 -7.47 3.50
C PHE A 361 -30.30 -7.39 4.41
N MET A 362 -30.18 -6.83 5.60
CA MET A 362 -31.27 -6.64 6.57
C MET A 362 -32.45 -5.83 6.01
N LYS A 363 -32.18 -4.85 5.15
CA LYS A 363 -33.21 -4.00 4.53
C LYS A 363 -33.94 -4.67 3.37
N LEU A 364 -33.26 -5.54 2.63
CA LEU A 364 -33.74 -6.04 1.33
C LEU A 364 -34.23 -7.49 1.37
N TYR A 365 -33.68 -8.31 2.27
CA TYR A 365 -33.92 -9.75 2.24
C TYR A 365 -34.43 -10.26 3.60
N PRO A 366 -35.33 -11.26 3.59
CA PRO A 366 -35.83 -11.84 4.83
C PRO A 366 -34.74 -12.67 5.53
N MET A 367 -34.72 -12.61 6.85
CA MET A 367 -33.97 -13.52 7.71
C MET A 367 -34.94 -14.47 8.41
N ASN A 368 -34.54 -15.73 8.63
CA ASN A 368 -35.26 -16.60 9.54
C ASN A 368 -35.14 -16.08 10.99
N GLU A 369 -36.01 -16.53 11.90
CA GLU A 369 -36.08 -16.00 13.27
C GLU A 369 -34.75 -16.11 14.03
N ALA A 370 -34.05 -17.24 13.90
CA ALA A 370 -32.77 -17.46 14.56
C ALA A 370 -31.67 -16.49 14.04
N MET A 371 -31.57 -16.34 12.72
CA MET A 371 -30.63 -15.44 12.09
C MET A 371 -30.94 -13.98 12.43
N ALA A 372 -32.22 -13.59 12.43
CA ALA A 372 -32.64 -12.24 12.80
C ALA A 372 -32.30 -11.91 14.26
N ALA A 373 -32.51 -12.87 15.18
CA ALA A 373 -32.15 -12.72 16.58
C ALA A 373 -30.64 -12.58 16.78
N ARG A 374 -29.84 -13.43 16.13
CA ARG A 374 -28.37 -13.35 16.19
C ARG A 374 -27.84 -12.07 15.54
N CYS A 375 -28.38 -11.68 14.38
CA CYS A 375 -28.03 -10.42 13.73
C CYS A 375 -28.29 -9.23 14.65
N LYS A 376 -29.47 -9.18 15.29
CA LYS A 376 -29.79 -8.14 16.27
C LYS A 376 -28.75 -8.08 17.39
N GLU A 377 -28.46 -9.21 18.02
CA GLU A 377 -27.47 -9.30 19.10
C GLU A 377 -26.11 -8.71 18.68
N VAL A 378 -25.60 -9.12 17.52
CA VAL A 378 -24.32 -8.65 16.99
C VAL A 378 -24.35 -7.14 16.74
N MET A 379 -25.41 -6.66 16.07
CA MET A 379 -25.50 -5.26 15.65
C MET A 379 -25.68 -4.32 16.86
N ILE A 380 -26.48 -4.65 17.87
CA ILE A 380 -26.63 -3.77 19.07
C ILE A 380 -25.41 -3.79 20.00
N ASN A 381 -24.54 -4.80 19.89
CA ASN A 381 -23.29 -4.92 20.64
C ASN A 381 -22.06 -4.42 19.87
N TYR A 382 -22.21 -4.05 18.60
CA TYR A 382 -21.09 -3.59 17.76
C TYR A 382 -20.64 -2.18 18.16
N ARG A 383 -19.35 -1.90 17.96
CA ARG A 383 -18.75 -0.58 18.19
C ARG A 383 -18.80 0.19 16.88
N TYR A 384 -19.75 1.11 16.76
CA TYR A 384 -19.96 1.91 15.55
C TYR A 384 -19.06 3.14 15.50
N TRP A 385 -18.50 3.56 16.63
CA TRP A 385 -17.66 4.75 16.66
C TRP A 385 -16.54 4.72 17.69
N MET A 386 -15.54 5.55 17.45
CA MET A 386 -14.32 5.61 18.25
C MET A 386 -14.52 6.20 19.66
N ASP A 387 -15.61 6.93 19.90
CA ASP A 387 -15.97 7.45 21.22
C ASP A 387 -16.78 6.46 22.08
N GLU A 388 -17.13 5.30 21.52
CA GLU A 388 -17.88 4.23 22.18
C GLU A 388 -16.93 3.26 22.91
N GLU A 389 -17.44 2.59 23.93
CA GLU A 389 -16.64 1.73 24.81
C GLU A 389 -16.01 0.54 24.07
N GLY A 390 -14.67 0.48 24.06
CA GLY A 390 -13.91 -0.64 23.52
C GLY A 390 -12.41 -0.36 23.35
N SER A 391 -11.60 -1.41 23.52
CA SER A 391 -10.16 -1.43 23.29
C SER A 391 -9.86 -2.35 22.10
N ASP A 392 -10.07 -1.84 20.89
CA ASP A 392 -9.85 -2.56 19.63
C ASP A 392 -9.01 -1.71 18.66
N GLY A 393 -8.53 -2.37 17.60
CA GLY A 393 -7.64 -1.80 16.60
C GLY A 393 -8.35 -1.37 15.30
N MET A 394 -9.67 -1.17 15.31
CA MET A 394 -10.42 -0.82 14.10
C MET A 394 -10.08 0.59 13.59
N CYS A 395 -9.99 0.73 12.27
CA CYS A 395 -9.82 2.03 11.59
C CYS A 395 -11.17 2.75 11.41
N PHE A 396 -11.43 3.81 12.18
CA PHE A 396 -12.70 4.56 12.10
C PHE A 396 -12.67 5.77 11.16
N TRP A 397 -11.47 6.20 10.75
CA TRP A 397 -11.26 7.55 10.22
C TRP A 397 -10.98 7.62 8.73
N SER A 398 -10.67 6.51 8.05
CA SER A 398 -10.51 6.60 6.60
C SER A 398 -11.81 7.06 5.94
N GLU A 399 -11.70 7.70 4.78
CA GLU A 399 -12.85 8.26 4.08
C GLU A 399 -13.95 7.19 3.85
N ASN A 400 -13.54 6.00 3.41
CA ASN A 400 -14.44 4.87 3.21
C ASN A 400 -14.99 4.29 4.54
N HIS A 401 -14.11 4.03 5.54
CA HIS A 401 -14.52 3.45 6.82
C HIS A 401 -15.52 4.34 7.55
N SER A 402 -15.23 5.64 7.67
CA SER A 402 -16.08 6.58 8.40
C SER A 402 -17.52 6.57 7.87
N LEU A 403 -17.70 6.63 6.54
CA LEU A 403 -19.03 6.58 5.94
C LEU A 403 -19.70 5.20 6.13
N MET A 404 -18.95 4.11 6.04
CA MET A 404 -19.48 2.75 6.29
C MET A 404 -19.98 2.57 7.71
N PHE A 405 -19.24 3.06 8.71
CA PHE A 405 -19.68 3.09 10.09
C PHE A 405 -20.95 3.93 10.27
N PHE A 406 -20.97 5.15 9.72
CA PHE A 406 -22.12 6.04 9.85
C PHE A 406 -23.39 5.45 9.23
N VAL A 407 -23.32 4.96 8.00
CA VAL A 407 -24.50 4.38 7.33
C VAL A 407 -24.95 3.09 8.00
N SER A 408 -24.01 2.28 8.52
CA SER A 408 -24.35 1.07 9.28
C SER A 408 -25.08 1.42 10.58
N ALA A 409 -24.61 2.42 11.33
CA ALA A 409 -25.25 2.90 12.54
C ALA A 409 -26.64 3.50 12.27
N TYR A 410 -26.78 4.28 11.20
CA TYR A 410 -28.05 4.86 10.79
C TYR A 410 -29.10 3.78 10.51
N VAL A 411 -28.73 2.77 9.71
CA VAL A 411 -29.65 1.70 9.31
C VAL A 411 -29.96 0.76 10.49
N ALA A 412 -28.96 0.39 11.30
CA ALA A 412 -29.18 -0.44 12.47
C ALA A 412 -30.10 0.25 13.50
N GLY A 413 -29.88 1.54 13.76
CA GLY A 413 -30.74 2.34 14.65
C GLY A 413 -32.17 2.51 14.12
N ASP A 414 -32.36 2.57 12.80
CA ASP A 414 -33.68 2.61 12.17
C ASP A 414 -34.43 1.27 12.28
N ILE A 415 -33.73 0.14 12.21
CA ILE A 415 -34.32 -1.20 12.33
C ILE A 415 -34.64 -1.54 13.80
N TYR A 416 -33.82 -1.07 14.75
CA TYR A 416 -33.93 -1.37 16.18
C TYR A 416 -34.14 -0.11 17.04
N PRO A 417 -35.20 0.69 16.82
CA PRO A 417 -35.32 2.04 17.36
C PRO A 417 -35.37 2.10 18.89
N GLU A 418 -35.96 1.11 19.55
CA GLU A 418 -36.13 1.07 21.02
C GLU A 418 -35.02 0.31 21.75
N GLU A 419 -34.12 -0.35 21.01
CA GLU A 419 -33.08 -1.17 21.61
C GLU A 419 -31.93 -0.30 22.14
N LEU A 420 -31.32 -0.75 23.23
CA LEU A 420 -30.12 -0.13 23.77
C LEU A 420 -28.89 -0.67 23.04
N PHE A 421 -28.15 0.23 22.37
CA PHE A 421 -26.85 -0.08 21.80
C PHE A 421 -25.81 -0.02 22.92
N ILE A 422 -25.32 -1.19 23.32
CA ILE A 422 -24.70 -1.37 24.64
C ILE A 422 -23.42 -0.52 24.80
N ARG A 423 -22.60 -0.42 23.76
CA ARG A 423 -21.32 0.31 23.80
C ARG A 423 -21.46 1.82 23.75
N SER A 424 -22.51 2.32 23.10
CA SER A 424 -22.78 3.75 23.01
C SER A 424 -23.65 4.25 24.17
N GLY A 425 -24.40 3.35 24.82
CA GLY A 425 -25.41 3.68 25.82
C GLY A 425 -26.63 4.40 25.24
N LYS A 426 -26.78 4.43 23.91
CA LYS A 426 -27.85 5.13 23.18
C LYS A 426 -28.95 4.17 22.73
N THR A 427 -30.17 4.67 22.65
CA THR A 427 -31.26 3.98 21.94
C THR A 427 -31.01 3.96 20.43
N GLY A 428 -31.66 3.05 19.70
CA GLY A 428 -31.58 3.04 18.23
C GLY A 428 -31.99 4.36 17.57
N ARG A 429 -32.99 5.07 18.13
CA ARG A 429 -33.38 6.41 17.66
C ARG A 429 -32.24 7.43 17.80
N GLU A 430 -31.54 7.43 18.93
CA GLU A 430 -30.40 8.33 19.17
C GLU A 430 -29.19 7.97 18.33
N MET A 431 -28.94 6.67 18.11
CA MET A 431 -27.92 6.18 17.19
C MET A 431 -28.18 6.67 15.76
N LYS A 432 -29.43 6.51 15.28
CA LYS A 432 -29.85 6.99 13.96
C LYS A 432 -29.66 8.48 13.81
N GLU A 433 -30.08 9.29 14.79
CA GLU A 433 -29.95 10.74 14.73
C GLU A 433 -28.48 11.20 14.76
N THR A 434 -27.66 10.59 15.63
CA THR A 434 -26.21 10.87 15.67
C THR A 434 -25.57 10.55 14.32
N ALA A 435 -25.86 9.37 13.76
CA ALA A 435 -25.33 8.95 12.47
C ALA A 435 -25.82 9.84 11.32
N ARG A 436 -27.09 10.27 11.35
CA ARG A 436 -27.68 11.19 10.37
C ARG A 436 -26.86 12.47 10.25
N GLN A 437 -26.51 13.09 11.38
CA GLN A 437 -25.72 14.32 11.40
C GLN A 437 -24.32 14.08 10.82
N ARG A 438 -23.65 12.98 11.20
CA ARG A 438 -22.32 12.63 10.67
C ARG A 438 -22.33 12.37 9.15
N ILE A 439 -23.34 11.66 8.63
CA ILE A 439 -23.52 11.45 7.18
C ILE A 439 -23.74 12.80 6.49
N ARG A 440 -24.56 13.68 7.08
CA ARG A 440 -24.80 15.02 6.52
C ARG A 440 -23.49 15.80 6.40
N ASP A 441 -22.72 15.86 7.47
CA ASP A 441 -21.47 16.62 7.50
C ASP A 441 -20.45 16.04 6.53
N TRP A 442 -20.34 14.71 6.46
CA TRP A 442 -19.53 14.00 5.47
C TRP A 442 -19.91 14.43 4.05
N MET A 443 -21.20 14.36 3.69
CA MET A 443 -21.67 14.64 2.33
C MET A 443 -21.53 16.11 1.95
N VAL A 444 -21.89 17.03 2.85
CA VAL A 444 -21.75 18.48 2.62
C VAL A 444 -20.29 18.86 2.43
N GLN A 445 -19.40 18.28 3.24
CA GLN A 445 -17.97 18.56 3.12
C GLN A 445 -17.38 17.96 1.84
N THR A 446 -17.72 16.72 1.48
CA THR A 446 -17.27 16.09 0.24
C THR A 446 -17.79 16.84 -1.00
N GLU A 447 -19.04 17.29 -1.03
CA GLU A 447 -19.56 18.12 -2.12
C GLU A 447 -18.75 19.43 -2.25
N ARG A 448 -18.44 20.08 -1.11
CA ARG A 448 -17.75 21.38 -1.08
C ARG A 448 -16.26 21.27 -1.41
N GLU A 449 -15.58 20.27 -0.89
CA GLU A 449 -14.10 20.22 -0.84
C GLU A 449 -13.53 19.16 -1.77
N GLY A 450 -14.25 18.07 -2.00
CA GLY A 450 -13.78 16.87 -2.69
C GLY A 450 -13.38 15.74 -1.76
N TYR A 451 -12.90 14.67 -2.39
CA TYR A 451 -12.50 13.44 -1.72
C TYR A 451 -11.06 13.56 -1.17
N ASP A 452 -10.82 13.02 0.01
CA ASP A 452 -9.49 12.96 0.65
C ASP A 452 -8.66 11.79 0.10
N GLU A 453 -9.31 10.63 -0.12
CA GLU A 453 -8.69 9.44 -0.71
C GLU A 453 -8.90 9.38 -2.23
N PHE A 454 -8.91 10.57 -2.87
CA PHE A 454 -9.26 10.75 -4.27
C PHE A 454 -8.57 9.74 -5.22
N HIS A 455 -9.34 9.27 -6.20
CA HIS A 455 -8.96 8.34 -7.26
C HIS A 455 -8.29 7.03 -6.79
N SER A 456 -8.44 6.66 -5.51
CA SER A 456 -7.85 5.43 -5.00
C SER A 456 -8.36 4.21 -5.76
N GLY A 457 -7.45 3.44 -6.36
CA GLY A 457 -7.80 2.27 -7.16
C GLY A 457 -8.60 1.21 -6.40
N GLY A 458 -8.25 0.97 -5.13
CA GLY A 458 -8.93 -0.01 -4.28
C GLY A 458 -10.10 0.56 -3.47
N TYR A 459 -10.02 1.82 -3.01
CA TYR A 459 -11.01 2.38 -2.10
C TYR A 459 -12.16 3.14 -2.75
N THR A 460 -12.00 3.64 -3.98
CA THR A 460 -13.09 4.36 -4.66
C THR A 460 -14.34 3.47 -4.81
N PRO A 461 -14.26 2.19 -5.23
CA PRO A 461 -15.43 1.30 -5.25
C PRO A 461 -16.04 1.05 -3.86
N ILE A 462 -15.22 1.00 -2.81
CA ILE A 462 -15.63 0.81 -1.41
C ILE A 462 -16.44 2.04 -0.94
N THR A 463 -15.90 3.24 -1.11
CA THR A 463 -16.60 4.50 -0.81
C THR A 463 -17.89 4.61 -1.60
N PHE A 464 -17.88 4.27 -2.88
CA PHE A 464 -19.06 4.28 -3.74
C PHE A 464 -20.17 3.35 -3.21
N ALA A 465 -19.83 2.13 -2.77
CA ALA A 465 -20.81 1.22 -2.14
C ALA A 465 -21.46 1.83 -0.89
N ALA A 466 -20.69 2.48 -0.03
CA ALA A 466 -21.22 3.17 1.16
C ALA A 466 -22.17 4.32 0.78
N ILE A 467 -21.81 5.13 -0.23
CA ILE A 467 -22.67 6.20 -0.78
C ILE A 467 -24.00 5.63 -1.27
N LEU A 468 -24.00 4.48 -1.96
CA LEU A 468 -25.23 3.85 -2.46
C LEU A 468 -26.18 3.42 -1.33
N ASN A 469 -25.67 2.96 -0.19
CA ASN A 469 -26.52 2.70 0.98
C ASN A 469 -27.16 4.00 1.52
N VAL A 470 -26.45 5.13 1.50
CA VAL A 470 -27.03 6.43 1.87
C VAL A 470 -28.12 6.85 0.89
N VAL A 471 -27.86 6.68 -0.43
CA VAL A 471 -28.86 6.93 -1.46
C VAL A 471 -30.11 6.11 -1.20
N ASP A 472 -29.98 4.81 -0.94
CA ASP A 472 -31.11 3.89 -0.87
C ASP A 472 -31.90 3.97 0.44
N PHE A 473 -31.23 4.10 1.60
CA PHE A 473 -31.83 3.85 2.92
C PHE A 473 -31.91 5.06 3.85
N CYS A 474 -31.25 6.18 3.54
CA CYS A 474 -31.35 7.39 4.35
C CYS A 474 -32.54 8.27 3.94
N ASP A 475 -32.86 9.28 4.75
CA ASP A 475 -33.92 10.24 4.44
C ASP A 475 -33.65 11.05 3.15
N GLY A 476 -34.68 11.76 2.67
CA GLY A 476 -34.63 12.44 1.38
C GLY A 476 -33.52 13.48 1.23
N GLU A 477 -33.12 14.15 2.32
CA GLU A 477 -32.02 15.12 2.27
C GLU A 477 -30.68 14.42 2.07
N LEU A 478 -30.39 13.42 2.89
CA LEU A 478 -29.14 12.65 2.80
C LEU A 478 -29.05 11.90 1.47
N SER A 479 -30.17 11.33 1.01
CA SER A 479 -30.27 10.63 -0.28
C SER A 479 -29.90 11.56 -1.45
N ALA A 480 -30.39 12.80 -1.45
CA ALA A 480 -30.07 13.78 -2.49
C ALA A 480 -28.61 14.25 -2.46
N LEU A 481 -28.03 14.44 -1.26
CA LEU A 481 -26.61 14.77 -1.12
C LEU A 481 -25.70 13.63 -1.58
N ALA A 482 -26.03 12.39 -1.20
CA ALA A 482 -25.30 11.20 -1.61
C ALA A 482 -25.35 10.98 -3.13
N TRP A 483 -26.49 11.26 -3.76
CA TRP A 483 -26.61 11.20 -5.23
C TRP A 483 -25.60 12.14 -5.91
N LYS A 484 -25.51 13.39 -5.43
CA LYS A 484 -24.54 14.36 -5.97
C LYS A 484 -23.09 13.94 -5.72
N ALA A 485 -22.79 13.38 -4.55
CA ALA A 485 -21.46 12.88 -4.23
C ALA A 485 -21.04 11.74 -5.18
N ALA A 486 -21.94 10.79 -5.43
CA ALA A 486 -21.76 9.72 -6.42
C ALA A 486 -21.53 10.27 -7.84
N ASP A 487 -22.33 11.24 -8.28
CA ASP A 487 -22.17 11.87 -9.60
C ASP A 487 -20.82 12.55 -9.74
N ARG A 488 -20.36 13.26 -8.69
CA ARG A 488 -19.06 13.92 -8.68
C ARG A 488 -17.92 12.91 -8.82
N LEU A 489 -17.94 11.84 -8.02
CA LEU A 489 -16.93 10.78 -8.05
C LEU A 489 -16.78 10.19 -9.46
N LEU A 490 -17.90 9.87 -10.13
CA LEU A 490 -17.86 9.30 -11.48
C LEU A 490 -17.41 10.32 -12.54
N LYS A 491 -17.73 11.61 -12.38
CA LYS A 491 -17.24 12.67 -13.28
C LYS A 491 -15.73 12.87 -13.16
N ASP A 492 -15.22 12.93 -11.94
CA ASP A 492 -13.78 13.11 -11.70
C ASP A 492 -12.99 11.89 -12.18
N LEU A 493 -13.55 10.66 -12.03
CA LEU A 493 -12.99 9.44 -12.63
C LEU A 493 -12.99 9.47 -14.16
N ALA A 494 -14.06 9.96 -14.81
CA ALA A 494 -14.13 10.09 -16.26
C ALA A 494 -13.07 11.06 -16.80
N VAL A 495 -12.81 12.18 -16.11
CA VAL A 495 -11.72 13.11 -16.47
C VAL A 495 -10.37 12.39 -16.46
N GLN A 496 -10.11 11.59 -15.43
CA GLN A 496 -8.86 10.83 -15.26
C GLN A 496 -8.77 9.54 -16.07
N THR A 497 -9.72 9.28 -16.96
CA THR A 497 -9.68 8.09 -17.82
C THR A 497 -8.95 8.41 -19.12
N PHE A 498 -7.95 7.58 -19.48
CA PHE A 498 -7.22 7.63 -20.74
C PHE A 498 -7.28 6.27 -21.43
N GLN A 499 -7.78 6.26 -22.67
CA GLN A 499 -7.97 5.05 -23.48
C GLN A 499 -8.69 3.92 -22.71
N GLY A 500 -9.74 4.29 -21.99
CA GLY A 500 -10.57 3.35 -21.21
C GLY A 500 -10.00 2.92 -19.87
N VAL A 501 -8.87 3.46 -19.41
CA VAL A 501 -8.24 3.09 -18.12
C VAL A 501 -8.02 4.30 -17.21
N SER A 502 -8.22 4.11 -15.90
CA SER A 502 -7.97 5.17 -14.91
C SER A 502 -6.47 5.45 -14.79
N ILE A 503 -6.03 6.62 -15.23
CA ILE A 503 -4.67 7.13 -15.07
C ILE A 503 -4.77 8.39 -14.21
N SER A 504 -4.46 8.28 -12.93
CA SER A 504 -4.69 9.35 -11.96
C SER A 504 -3.61 9.42 -10.88
N PRO A 505 -3.25 10.61 -10.38
CA PRO A 505 -2.64 10.70 -9.07
C PRO A 505 -3.68 10.30 -8.01
N MET A 506 -3.21 9.73 -6.90
CA MET A 506 -4.08 9.10 -5.90
C MET A 506 -3.71 9.56 -4.49
N GLY A 507 -4.73 9.89 -3.70
CA GLY A 507 -4.58 10.15 -2.26
C GLY A 507 -4.20 8.88 -1.49
N ARG A 508 -4.61 7.70 -2.00
CA ARG A 508 -4.30 6.39 -1.42
C ARG A 508 -4.05 5.32 -2.48
N VAL A 509 -2.86 4.72 -2.46
CA VAL A 509 -2.35 3.82 -3.50
C VAL A 509 -1.80 2.49 -2.96
N TYR A 510 -1.86 1.47 -3.83
CA TYR A 510 -1.33 0.11 -3.65
C TYR A 510 -0.50 -0.33 -4.85
N ARG A 511 0.08 -1.54 -4.79
CA ARG A 511 1.01 -2.06 -5.80
C ARG A 511 0.40 -2.08 -7.21
N GLU A 512 -0.92 -2.21 -7.32
CA GLU A 512 -1.68 -2.21 -8.57
C GLU A 512 -1.54 -0.91 -9.37
N ALA A 513 -0.99 0.17 -8.79
CA ALA A 513 -0.56 1.36 -9.53
C ALA A 513 0.40 1.06 -10.70
N LEU A 514 1.19 -0.01 -10.60
CA LEU A 514 2.04 -0.48 -11.71
C LEU A 514 1.21 -0.90 -12.94
N TYR A 515 -0.03 -1.31 -12.72
CA TYR A 515 -0.97 -1.84 -13.73
C TYR A 515 -2.33 -1.15 -13.59
N PRO A 516 -2.48 0.11 -14.03
CA PRO A 516 -3.70 0.85 -13.75
C PRO A 516 -4.99 0.17 -14.23
N TYR A 517 -4.91 -0.61 -15.31
CA TYR A 517 -5.98 -1.43 -15.89
C TYR A 517 -6.39 -2.65 -15.04
N LYS A 518 -5.66 -2.98 -13.97
CA LYS A 518 -5.98 -4.06 -13.01
C LYS A 518 -6.47 -3.56 -11.66
N GLN A 519 -6.62 -2.24 -11.48
CA GLN A 519 -7.14 -1.68 -10.24
C GLN A 519 -8.67 -1.87 -10.15
N ASP A 520 -9.19 -2.10 -8.95
CA ASP A 520 -10.63 -2.34 -8.74
C ASP A 520 -11.51 -1.21 -9.28
N ILE A 521 -11.06 0.05 -9.22
CA ILE A 521 -11.76 1.23 -9.78
C ILE A 521 -12.10 1.07 -11.26
N GLN A 522 -11.36 0.24 -11.99
CA GLN A 522 -11.61 -0.06 -13.40
C GLN A 522 -13.00 -0.69 -13.63
N CYS A 523 -13.58 -1.37 -12.64
CA CYS A 523 -14.95 -1.87 -12.73
C CYS A 523 -15.98 -0.75 -12.95
N LEU A 524 -15.78 0.44 -12.36
CA LEU A 524 -16.66 1.59 -12.54
C LEU A 524 -16.54 2.16 -13.96
N ILE A 525 -15.33 2.17 -14.53
CA ILE A 525 -15.10 2.59 -15.91
C ILE A 525 -15.80 1.63 -16.88
N ASN A 526 -15.68 0.30 -16.67
CA ASN A 526 -16.38 -0.68 -17.49
C ASN A 526 -17.92 -0.59 -17.38
N LEU A 527 -18.46 -0.14 -16.24
CA LEU A 527 -19.89 0.13 -16.09
C LEU A 527 -20.35 1.39 -16.85
N ILE A 528 -19.47 2.38 -17.01
CA ILE A 528 -19.72 3.58 -17.82
C ILE A 528 -19.60 3.25 -19.31
N ASP A 529 -18.53 2.53 -19.68
CA ASP A 529 -18.26 2.08 -21.05
C ASP A 529 -17.97 0.57 -21.08
N PRO A 530 -18.96 -0.24 -21.51
CA PRO A 530 -18.81 -1.70 -21.58
C PRO A 530 -17.65 -2.21 -22.47
N GLU A 531 -17.14 -1.38 -23.38
CA GLU A 531 -15.99 -1.70 -24.23
C GLU A 531 -14.64 -1.49 -23.51
N ALA A 532 -14.61 -0.69 -22.44
CA ALA A 532 -13.42 -0.45 -21.65
C ALA A 532 -12.98 -1.72 -20.90
N PRO A 533 -11.70 -1.83 -20.50
CA PRO A 533 -11.20 -2.99 -19.78
C PRO A 533 -12.02 -3.31 -18.53
N ASP A 534 -12.23 -4.61 -18.29
CA ASP A 534 -12.99 -5.11 -17.14
C ASP A 534 -12.04 -5.62 -16.05
N GLN A 535 -12.38 -5.34 -14.79
CA GLN A 535 -11.67 -5.83 -13.62
C GLN A 535 -12.70 -6.28 -12.57
N PHE A 536 -12.45 -7.43 -11.93
CA PHE A 536 -13.31 -7.93 -10.87
C PHE A 536 -13.29 -7.00 -9.66
N SER A 537 -14.47 -6.65 -9.16
CA SER A 537 -14.64 -5.94 -7.90
C SER A 537 -16.01 -6.30 -7.31
N GLU A 538 -16.04 -6.77 -6.06
CA GLU A 538 -17.29 -7.16 -5.40
C GLU A 538 -18.15 -5.97 -4.97
N TRP A 539 -17.53 -4.81 -4.76
CA TRP A 539 -18.15 -3.63 -4.15
C TRP A 539 -19.31 -3.04 -4.96
N ILE A 540 -19.23 -3.16 -6.29
CA ILE A 540 -20.24 -2.64 -7.21
C ILE A 540 -21.56 -3.41 -7.17
N ILE A 541 -21.65 -4.53 -6.44
CA ILE A 541 -22.90 -5.30 -6.35
C ILE A 541 -24.06 -4.50 -5.76
N PHE A 542 -23.77 -3.43 -5.03
CA PHE A 542 -24.79 -2.56 -4.45
C PHE A 542 -25.68 -1.93 -5.54
N LEU A 543 -25.14 -1.71 -6.74
CA LEU A 543 -25.91 -1.21 -7.89
C LEU A 543 -27.03 -2.16 -8.33
N ALA A 544 -26.92 -3.48 -8.08
CA ALA A 544 -27.92 -4.46 -8.49
C ALA A 544 -29.30 -4.20 -7.88
N THR A 545 -29.34 -3.55 -6.72
CA THR A 545 -30.58 -3.25 -5.98
C THR A 545 -30.75 -1.76 -5.67
N SER A 546 -29.81 -0.91 -6.13
CA SER A 546 -29.86 0.53 -5.84
C SER A 546 -30.80 1.26 -6.79
N LYS A 547 -31.43 2.33 -6.28
CA LYS A 547 -32.18 3.28 -7.11
C LYS A 547 -31.28 4.25 -7.87
N TYR A 548 -29.99 4.33 -7.53
CA TYR A 548 -29.02 5.20 -8.21
C TYR A 548 -28.87 4.84 -9.70
N ARG A 549 -28.68 5.85 -10.54
CA ARG A 549 -28.44 5.68 -11.98
C ARG A 549 -27.20 6.47 -12.36
N LEU A 550 -26.34 5.85 -13.18
CA LEU A 550 -25.10 6.47 -13.64
C LEU A 550 -25.43 7.73 -14.45
N PRO A 551 -24.66 8.82 -14.28
CA PRO A 551 -24.82 10.03 -15.08
C PRO A 551 -24.62 9.76 -16.58
N GLU A 552 -25.42 10.41 -17.41
CA GLU A 552 -25.21 10.44 -18.87
C GLU A 552 -23.99 11.33 -19.22
N GLY A 553 -23.39 11.11 -20.39
CA GLY A 553 -22.30 11.95 -20.90
C GLY A 553 -20.90 11.59 -20.40
N LEU A 554 -20.75 10.60 -19.52
CA LEU A 554 -19.46 10.24 -18.93
C LEU A 554 -18.50 9.59 -19.94
N LYS A 555 -19.01 8.77 -20.86
CA LYS A 555 -18.20 8.13 -21.92
C LYS A 555 -17.53 9.20 -22.79
N GLU A 556 -18.25 10.26 -23.14
CA GLU A 556 -17.72 11.38 -23.92
C GLU A 556 -16.57 12.10 -23.17
N VAL A 557 -16.71 12.29 -21.86
CA VAL A 557 -15.65 12.90 -21.02
C VAL A 557 -14.40 12.01 -20.95
N MET A 558 -14.58 10.68 -20.85
CA MET A 558 -13.47 9.71 -20.84
C MET A 558 -12.56 9.84 -22.05
N TYR A 559 -13.13 10.05 -23.24
CA TYR A 559 -12.38 10.06 -24.50
C TYR A 559 -12.09 11.46 -25.06
N SER A 560 -12.60 12.52 -24.44
CA SER A 560 -12.32 13.90 -24.87
C SER A 560 -10.95 14.40 -24.37
N PRO A 561 -10.17 15.13 -25.18
CA PRO A 561 -8.99 15.84 -24.69
C PRO A 561 -9.31 16.77 -23.53
N ALA A 562 -8.39 16.91 -22.58
CA ALA A 562 -8.56 17.75 -21.40
C ALA A 562 -7.25 18.45 -21.04
N SER A 563 -7.30 19.76 -20.83
CA SER A 563 -6.19 20.55 -20.28
C SER A 563 -6.77 21.42 -19.17
N LEU A 564 -6.69 20.94 -17.93
CA LEU A 564 -7.39 21.56 -16.80
C LEU A 564 -6.68 21.34 -15.48
N VAL A 565 -7.07 22.14 -14.50
CA VAL A 565 -6.70 21.96 -13.10
C VAL A 565 -7.95 21.96 -12.26
N TYR A 566 -8.07 20.98 -11.37
CA TYR A 566 -9.15 20.88 -10.39
C TYR A 566 -8.61 20.49 -9.03
N GLU A 567 -9.49 20.35 -8.05
CA GLU A 567 -9.11 20.18 -6.67
C GLU A 567 -9.91 19.05 -6.02
N GLU A 568 -9.21 18.23 -5.24
CA GLU A 568 -9.78 17.19 -4.40
C GLU A 568 -9.27 17.39 -2.99
N SER A 569 -10.16 17.75 -2.06
CA SER A 569 -9.74 18.14 -0.71
C SER A 569 -8.65 19.22 -0.77
N ASN A 570 -7.52 19.05 -0.09
CA ASN A 570 -6.37 19.94 -0.16
C ASN A 570 -5.50 19.76 -1.42
N ALA A 571 -5.73 18.72 -2.24
CA ALA A 571 -4.97 18.46 -3.45
C ALA A 571 -5.30 19.44 -4.58
N ARG A 572 -4.30 19.75 -5.41
CA ARG A 572 -4.47 20.49 -6.67
C ARG A 572 -3.96 19.62 -7.81
N ILE A 573 -4.89 19.11 -8.62
CA ILE A 573 -4.62 18.09 -9.63
C ILE A 573 -4.58 18.75 -11.01
N CYS A 574 -3.47 18.56 -11.71
CA CYS A 574 -3.30 19.01 -13.09
C CYS A 574 -3.47 17.83 -14.05
N VAL A 575 -4.21 18.04 -15.14
CA VAL A 575 -4.44 17.04 -16.18
C VAL A 575 -4.14 17.65 -17.54
N GLU A 576 -3.29 16.97 -18.30
CA GLU A 576 -3.09 17.15 -19.74
C GLU A 576 -3.34 15.81 -20.41
N LYS A 577 -4.53 15.66 -21.01
CA LYS A 577 -4.98 14.45 -21.71
C LYS A 577 -5.16 14.77 -23.18
N GLN A 578 -4.41 14.08 -24.01
CA GLN A 578 -4.48 14.14 -25.47
C GLN A 578 -4.88 12.76 -26.02
N GLU A 579 -4.94 12.62 -27.35
CA GLU A 579 -5.26 11.35 -28.01
C GLU A 579 -4.17 10.29 -27.76
N ASP A 580 -2.91 10.70 -27.91
CA ASP A 580 -1.74 9.82 -27.93
C ASP A 580 -1.00 9.73 -26.57
N TYR A 581 -1.31 10.61 -25.62
CA TYR A 581 -0.70 10.59 -24.28
C TYR A 581 -1.56 11.27 -23.21
N MET A 582 -1.27 10.98 -21.95
CA MET A 582 -1.78 11.71 -20.78
C MET A 582 -0.65 11.97 -19.77
N LEU A 583 -0.58 13.19 -19.26
CA LEU A 583 0.25 13.58 -18.12
C LEU A 583 -0.67 14.15 -17.03
N THR A 584 -0.62 13.57 -15.84
CA THR A 584 -1.47 13.97 -14.71
C THR A 584 -0.68 13.95 -13.42
N SER A 585 -0.91 14.92 -12.54
CA SER A 585 -0.16 15.06 -11.29
C SER A 585 -0.86 15.85 -10.21
N VAL A 586 -0.38 15.71 -8.97
CA VAL A 586 -0.75 16.56 -7.84
C VAL A 586 0.37 17.54 -7.53
N GLU A 587 0.03 18.82 -7.46
CA GLU A 587 1.01 19.89 -7.21
C GLU A 587 1.57 19.84 -5.78
N SER A 588 2.90 19.98 -5.65
CA SER A 588 3.61 20.01 -4.36
C SER A 588 4.70 21.12 -4.32
N PRO A 589 4.58 22.15 -3.46
CA PRO A 589 3.35 22.59 -2.82
C PRO A 589 2.41 23.22 -3.85
N ARG A 590 1.17 23.49 -3.45
CA ARG A 590 0.25 24.32 -4.23
C ARG A 590 0.84 25.70 -4.53
N ARG A 591 0.54 26.26 -5.70
CA ARG A 591 1.02 27.59 -6.13
C ARG A 591 -0.08 28.60 -6.47
N ASP A 592 -1.32 28.29 -6.14
CA ASP A 592 -2.50 29.14 -6.39
C ASP A 592 -2.77 30.17 -5.29
N GLY A 593 -1.86 30.32 -4.32
CA GLY A 593 -1.98 31.26 -3.20
C GLY A 593 -2.85 30.75 -2.05
N ARG A 594 -3.48 29.58 -2.18
CA ARG A 594 -4.22 28.91 -1.10
C ARG A 594 -3.31 27.88 -0.42
N VAL A 595 -3.21 27.95 0.91
CA VAL A 595 -2.43 26.99 1.70
C VAL A 595 -3.22 25.69 1.89
N ARG A 596 -4.42 25.79 2.47
CA ARG A 596 -5.34 24.67 2.71
C ARG A 596 -6.77 25.03 2.33
N LYS A 597 -7.56 23.99 2.02
CA LYS A 597 -9.02 24.08 1.95
C LYS A 597 -9.69 23.97 3.30
N TRP A 598 -9.16 23.11 4.16
CA TRP A 598 -9.61 22.85 5.51
C TRP A 598 -8.39 22.56 6.40
N GLU A 599 -8.49 22.93 7.67
CA GLU A 599 -7.41 22.80 8.64
C GLU A 599 -7.49 21.49 9.40
N ASN A 600 -6.32 20.88 9.64
CA ASN A 600 -6.23 19.70 10.49
C ASN A 600 -6.40 20.12 11.95
N ILE A 601 -7.40 19.58 12.63
CA ILE A 601 -7.71 19.91 14.03
C ILE A 601 -7.31 18.80 15.01
N SER A 602 -6.64 17.73 14.54
CA SER A 602 -6.36 16.55 15.38
C SER A 602 -5.44 16.83 16.57
N GLU A 603 -4.57 17.84 16.46
CA GLU A 603 -3.66 18.28 17.52
C GLU A 603 -4.25 19.40 18.41
N GLN A 604 -5.44 19.91 18.10
CA GLN A 604 -6.06 20.99 18.87
C GLN A 604 -6.70 20.42 20.15
N PRO A 605 -6.28 20.85 21.37
CA PRO A 605 -6.80 20.32 22.63
C PRO A 605 -8.32 20.46 22.81
N GLU A 606 -8.90 21.49 22.21
CA GLU A 606 -10.33 21.82 22.24
C GLU A 606 -11.16 21.19 21.11
N ALA A 607 -10.55 20.41 20.22
CA ALA A 607 -11.27 19.78 19.11
C ALA A 607 -12.31 18.78 19.61
N ASP A 608 -13.51 18.83 19.03
CA ASP A 608 -14.56 17.84 19.27
C ASP A 608 -14.19 16.51 18.59
N THR A 609 -13.73 15.54 19.37
CA THR A 609 -13.34 14.20 18.90
C THR A 609 -14.52 13.40 18.32
N GLY A 610 -15.75 13.82 18.58
CA GLY A 610 -16.97 13.23 18.01
C GLY A 610 -17.38 13.81 16.65
N SER A 611 -16.75 14.91 16.21
CA SER A 611 -17.10 15.65 14.99
C SER A 611 -16.48 15.03 13.73
N PHE A 612 -17.14 15.18 12.58
CA PHE A 612 -16.59 14.72 11.30
C PHE A 612 -15.26 15.43 10.93
N SER A 613 -15.10 16.70 11.30
CA SER A 613 -13.84 17.42 11.04
C SER A 613 -12.64 16.80 11.78
N TYR A 614 -12.85 16.25 12.97
CA TYR A 614 -11.81 15.52 13.69
C TYR A 614 -11.47 14.19 12.99
N VAL A 615 -12.48 13.44 12.54
CA VAL A 615 -12.31 12.21 11.73
C VAL A 615 -11.48 12.48 10.49
N LYS A 616 -11.86 13.53 9.75
CA LYS A 616 -11.16 13.96 8.55
C LYS A 616 -9.71 14.30 8.83
N SER A 617 -9.47 14.96 9.97
CA SER A 617 -8.12 15.27 10.43
C SER A 617 -7.30 14.00 10.76
N LEU A 618 -7.93 13.00 11.39
CA LEU A 618 -7.31 11.70 11.63
C LEU A 618 -7.03 10.93 10.33
N ASN A 619 -7.91 11.03 9.33
CA ASN A 619 -7.71 10.44 8.00
C ASN A 619 -6.36 10.89 7.40
N GLU A 620 -6.13 12.20 7.39
CA GLU A 620 -4.89 12.81 6.92
C GLU A 620 -3.65 12.38 7.75
N CYS A 621 -3.83 12.12 9.04
CA CYS A 621 -2.74 11.65 9.89
C CYS A 621 -2.34 10.20 9.57
N PHE A 622 -3.27 9.31 9.24
CA PHE A 622 -2.98 7.86 9.11
C PHE A 622 -2.77 7.37 7.69
N HIS A 623 -3.51 7.93 6.73
CA HIS A 623 -3.45 7.52 5.32
C HIS A 623 -2.47 8.38 4.51
N GLY A 624 -1.90 9.39 5.17
CA GLY A 624 -0.90 10.33 4.67
C GLY A 624 -1.52 11.68 4.33
N THR A 625 -0.70 12.60 3.83
CA THR A 625 -1.13 13.99 3.70
C THR A 625 -2.09 14.23 2.52
N THR A 626 -3.11 15.06 2.72
CA THR A 626 -3.90 15.65 1.61
C THR A 626 -3.32 16.99 1.17
N GLN A 627 -2.48 17.61 2.02
CA GLN A 627 -1.67 18.77 1.69
C GLN A 627 -0.25 18.32 1.30
N PHE A 628 0.02 18.30 0.00
CA PHE A 628 1.28 17.82 -0.53
C PHE A 628 2.34 18.91 -0.46
N GLU A 629 3.40 18.68 0.30
CA GLU A 629 4.47 19.66 0.48
C GLU A 629 5.87 19.00 0.46
N PRO A 630 6.87 19.64 -0.17
CA PRO A 630 8.21 19.07 -0.27
C PRO A 630 8.88 18.86 1.08
N GLY A 631 9.52 17.70 1.26
CA GLY A 631 10.31 17.38 2.46
C GLY A 631 9.51 16.80 3.63
N VAL A 632 8.18 16.76 3.51
CA VAL A 632 7.28 16.11 4.47
C VAL A 632 7.33 14.59 4.29
N TYR A 633 7.22 13.83 5.39
CA TYR A 633 7.07 12.38 5.35
C TYR A 633 5.79 11.99 4.61
N GLY A 634 5.90 11.05 3.69
CA GLY A 634 4.74 10.52 2.98
C GLY A 634 4.22 9.22 3.56
N TYR A 635 3.24 8.67 2.85
CA TYR A 635 2.62 7.39 3.14
C TYR A 635 2.19 6.71 1.83
N GLN A 636 0.90 6.61 1.52
CA GLN A 636 0.37 5.90 0.36
C GLN A 636 -0.06 6.82 -0.78
N GLN A 637 0.67 7.91 -1.05
CA GLN A 637 0.30 8.84 -2.13
C GLN A 637 0.96 8.46 -3.46
N HIS A 638 0.20 8.57 -4.54
CA HIS A 638 0.73 8.48 -5.90
C HIS A 638 0.67 9.85 -6.58
N MET A 639 1.83 10.41 -6.89
CA MET A 639 1.93 11.85 -7.17
C MET A 639 1.66 12.21 -8.63
N TRP A 640 1.98 11.33 -9.60
CA TRP A 640 1.85 11.64 -11.02
C TRP A 640 2.03 10.40 -11.91
N TYR A 641 1.43 10.44 -13.11
CA TYR A 641 1.67 9.51 -14.22
C TYR A 641 1.97 10.27 -15.51
N ALA A 642 2.87 9.73 -16.32
CA ALA A 642 2.86 9.88 -17.77
C ALA A 642 2.41 8.55 -18.40
N ALA A 643 1.39 8.58 -19.25
CA ALA A 643 0.86 7.41 -19.95
C ALA A 643 0.86 7.65 -21.46
N LEU A 644 1.36 6.67 -22.22
CA LEU A 644 1.33 6.66 -23.69
C LEU A 644 0.36 5.61 -24.26
N ASP A 645 0.06 4.62 -23.42
CA ASP A 645 -0.88 3.52 -23.64
C ASP A 645 -1.33 3.08 -22.23
N PRO A 646 -2.52 2.44 -22.07
CA PRO A 646 -2.98 2.00 -20.76
C PRO A 646 -2.01 1.11 -19.96
N ALA A 647 -1.08 0.41 -20.64
CA ALA A 647 -0.03 -0.38 -20.00
C ALA A 647 1.36 0.29 -20.03
N ALA A 648 1.60 1.29 -20.89
CA ALA A 648 2.87 2.01 -20.98
C ALA A 648 2.82 3.29 -20.13
N VAL A 649 3.00 3.12 -18.82
CA VAL A 649 2.98 4.20 -17.83
C VAL A 649 4.35 4.39 -17.18
N VAL A 650 4.67 5.65 -16.85
CA VAL A 650 5.92 6.06 -16.22
C VAL A 650 5.61 6.97 -15.03
N PHE A 651 6.31 6.73 -13.93
CA PHE A 651 6.31 7.61 -12.77
C PHE A 651 7.63 7.47 -11.98
N VAL A 652 7.84 8.41 -11.06
CA VAL A 652 8.97 8.39 -10.11
C VAL A 652 8.43 8.56 -8.71
N ASN A 653 8.94 7.78 -7.76
CA ASN A 653 8.67 7.91 -6.34
C ASN A 653 9.95 7.73 -5.50
N HIS A 654 9.87 8.18 -4.24
CA HIS A 654 10.86 7.83 -3.22
C HIS A 654 10.33 6.64 -2.41
N PRO A 655 10.91 5.44 -2.51
CA PRO A 655 10.37 4.24 -1.86
C PRO A 655 10.51 4.28 -0.33
N GLY A 656 9.60 3.61 0.36
CA GLY A 656 9.67 3.40 1.82
C GLY A 656 10.54 2.20 2.25
N GLY A 657 10.78 1.26 1.33
CA GLY A 657 11.63 0.09 1.52
C GLY A 657 12.74 0.00 0.46
N SER A 658 13.68 -0.93 0.63
CA SER A 658 14.83 -1.07 -0.29
C SER A 658 14.60 -2.08 -1.43
N CYS A 659 13.49 -2.81 -1.41
CA CYS A 659 13.11 -3.82 -2.39
C CYS A 659 11.60 -4.05 -2.39
N GLU A 660 11.11 -4.71 -3.43
CA GLU A 660 9.68 -4.92 -3.67
C GLU A 660 9.02 -5.93 -2.73
N SER A 661 9.79 -6.83 -2.11
CA SER A 661 9.28 -7.78 -1.11
C SER A 661 8.79 -7.11 0.18
N CYS A 662 9.12 -5.83 0.39
CA CYS A 662 8.72 -5.07 1.55
C CYS A 662 7.22 -4.73 1.49
N THR A 663 6.48 -5.10 2.53
CA THR A 663 5.04 -4.84 2.64
C THR A 663 4.72 -3.58 3.46
N THR A 664 5.73 -2.75 3.77
CA THR A 664 5.55 -1.52 4.55
C THR A 664 4.74 -0.47 3.77
N ARG A 665 4.29 0.56 4.47
CA ARG A 665 3.64 1.75 3.91
C ARG A 665 4.38 2.97 4.45
N PRO A 666 5.01 3.84 3.63
CA PRO A 666 5.15 3.72 2.17
C PRO A 666 5.80 2.39 1.76
N GLY A 667 5.33 1.85 0.63
CA GLY A 667 5.87 0.64 0.03
C GLY A 667 7.04 0.96 -0.90
N TYR A 668 7.48 -0.05 -1.64
CA TYR A 668 8.50 0.12 -2.67
C TYR A 668 7.95 0.90 -3.87
N TRP A 669 6.90 0.39 -4.53
CA TRP A 669 6.27 1.04 -5.70
C TRP A 669 5.08 1.94 -5.38
N PHE A 670 4.52 1.82 -4.18
CA PHE A 670 3.25 2.46 -3.81
C PHE A 670 3.47 3.38 -2.60
N GLY A 671 3.35 4.68 -2.84
CA GLY A 671 3.59 5.70 -1.82
C GLY A 671 4.92 6.41 -1.97
N ASN A 672 5.20 7.31 -1.01
CA ASN A 672 6.42 8.10 -0.98
C ASN A 672 6.98 8.15 0.44
N GLY A 673 8.28 7.88 0.63
CA GLY A 673 8.97 8.09 1.91
C GLY A 673 9.02 9.58 2.29
N ILE A 674 9.35 10.42 1.31
CA ILE A 674 9.49 11.87 1.45
C ILE A 674 8.87 12.51 0.20
N MET A 675 8.00 13.49 0.40
CA MET A 675 7.30 14.17 -0.68
C MET A 675 8.25 15.04 -1.52
N PRO A 676 8.14 14.99 -2.87
CA PRO A 676 8.91 15.86 -3.76
C PRO A 676 8.31 17.28 -3.81
N ALA A 677 9.09 18.24 -4.30
CA ALA A 677 8.52 19.40 -4.95
C ALA A 677 8.10 19.00 -6.37
N LEU A 678 6.86 19.26 -6.76
CA LEU A 678 6.30 18.85 -8.04
C LEU A 678 5.44 19.96 -8.65
N LYS A 679 5.62 20.20 -9.95
CA LYS A 679 4.85 21.14 -10.76
C LYS A 679 4.64 20.55 -12.15
N GLN A 680 3.41 20.59 -12.64
CA GLN A 680 3.08 20.31 -14.03
C GLN A 680 2.57 21.58 -14.71
N VAL A 681 2.99 21.78 -15.96
CA VAL A 681 2.42 22.76 -16.88
C VAL A 681 2.19 22.03 -18.20
N LYS A 682 0.92 21.75 -18.50
CA LYS A 682 0.52 20.97 -19.68
C LYS A 682 1.30 19.66 -19.78
N GLU A 683 2.09 19.49 -20.84
CA GLU A 683 2.86 18.29 -21.17
C GLU A 683 4.21 18.18 -20.46
N VAL A 684 4.58 19.15 -19.61
CA VAL A 684 5.85 19.19 -18.89
C VAL A 684 5.63 19.07 -17.38
N LEU A 685 6.33 18.13 -16.75
CA LEU A 685 6.36 17.95 -15.31
C LEU A 685 7.80 18.11 -14.79
N CYS A 686 7.96 18.89 -13.74
CA CYS A 686 9.22 19.11 -13.05
C CYS A 686 9.10 18.62 -11.60
N ALA A 687 10.04 17.80 -11.15
CA ALA A 687 10.09 17.30 -9.78
C ALA A 687 11.48 17.45 -9.15
N ILE A 688 11.54 17.71 -7.84
CA ILE A 688 12.78 17.75 -7.04
C ILE A 688 12.57 16.90 -5.79
N TYR A 689 13.40 15.89 -5.60
CA TYR A 689 13.48 15.05 -4.41
C TYR A 689 14.67 15.46 -3.56
N ARG A 690 14.42 15.71 -2.27
CA ARG A 690 15.45 15.94 -1.25
C ARG A 690 15.21 15.08 -0.03
N ILE A 691 15.96 14.00 0.06
CA ILE A 691 15.79 12.95 1.05
C ILE A 691 16.73 13.20 2.24
N PRO A 692 16.22 13.57 3.43
CA PRO A 692 17.05 13.78 4.60
C PRO A 692 17.66 12.46 5.09
N GLU A 693 18.77 12.53 5.82
CA GLU A 693 19.41 11.36 6.46
C GLU A 693 18.54 10.72 7.54
N THR A 694 17.47 11.40 7.98
CA THR A 694 16.43 10.82 8.85
C THR A 694 15.51 9.84 8.12
N HIS A 695 15.74 9.60 6.82
CA HIS A 695 15.14 8.51 6.07
C HIS A 695 16.23 7.51 5.61
N PRO A 696 16.01 6.20 5.80
CA PRO A 696 17.04 5.20 5.57
C PRO A 696 17.33 4.95 4.09
N ILE A 697 16.34 5.17 3.22
CA ILE A 697 16.48 4.94 1.77
C ILE A 697 17.06 6.21 1.12
N PRO A 698 18.22 6.17 0.44
CA PRO A 698 18.91 7.33 -0.12
C PRO A 698 18.79 7.44 -1.64
N PHE A 699 17.74 6.86 -2.24
CA PHE A 699 17.54 6.86 -3.68
C PHE A 699 16.07 7.06 -4.03
N THR A 700 15.81 7.57 -5.22
CA THR A 700 14.52 7.52 -5.91
C THR A 700 14.59 6.48 -7.02
N HIS A 701 13.44 6.01 -7.47
CA HIS A 701 13.39 5.09 -8.60
C HIS A 701 12.27 5.42 -9.58
N VAL A 702 12.48 4.99 -10.83
CA VAL A 702 11.61 5.17 -11.97
C VAL A 702 10.96 3.84 -12.28
N TYR A 703 9.63 3.80 -12.38
CA TYR A 703 8.95 2.70 -13.05
C TYR A 703 9.02 2.94 -14.57
N TRP A 704 9.76 2.08 -15.26
CA TRP A 704 10.02 2.15 -16.69
C TRP A 704 9.85 0.75 -17.31
N PRO A 705 8.62 0.35 -17.68
CA PRO A 705 8.35 -1.01 -18.16
C PRO A 705 8.78 -1.16 -19.62
N SER A 706 10.05 -1.53 -19.87
CA SER A 706 10.64 -1.61 -21.22
C SER A 706 9.83 -2.47 -22.20
N SER A 707 9.19 -3.53 -21.71
CA SER A 707 8.31 -4.42 -22.51
C SER A 707 7.06 -3.74 -23.09
N ARG A 708 6.72 -2.54 -22.62
CA ARG A 708 5.54 -1.75 -23.02
C ARG A 708 5.85 -0.65 -24.00
N PHE A 709 7.14 -0.37 -24.24
CA PHE A 709 7.56 0.54 -25.29
C PHE A 709 7.81 -0.22 -26.58
N SER A 710 7.37 0.37 -27.69
CA SER A 710 7.68 -0.13 -29.04
C SER A 710 9.12 0.20 -29.46
N TYR A 711 9.66 1.29 -28.92
CA TYR A 711 11.04 1.72 -29.09
C TYR A 711 11.42 2.63 -27.93
N GLU A 712 12.63 2.44 -27.39
CA GLU A 712 13.18 3.21 -26.28
C GLU A 712 14.63 3.63 -26.56
N ILE A 713 15.02 4.78 -26.00
CA ILE A 713 16.38 5.31 -26.02
C ILE A 713 16.79 5.51 -24.56
N ILE A 714 17.90 4.88 -24.18
CA ILE A 714 18.45 4.94 -22.83
C ILE A 714 19.82 5.61 -22.91
N GLU A 715 19.94 6.76 -22.26
CA GLU A 715 21.19 7.50 -22.07
C GLU A 715 21.47 7.66 -20.58
N GLU A 716 22.65 8.18 -20.22
CA GLU A 716 23.06 8.34 -18.82
C GLU A 716 22.05 9.12 -17.98
N THR A 717 21.53 10.23 -18.50
CA THR A 717 20.61 11.14 -17.80
C THR A 717 19.26 11.33 -18.50
N TRP A 718 19.00 10.57 -19.57
CA TRP A 718 17.75 10.62 -20.32
C TRP A 718 17.21 9.22 -20.58
N LEU A 719 15.92 9.02 -20.32
CA LEU A 719 15.14 7.90 -20.82
C LEU A 719 14.09 8.45 -21.79
N ALA A 720 13.91 7.82 -22.94
CA ALA A 720 12.84 8.17 -23.88
C ALA A 720 12.15 6.91 -24.40
N GLY A 721 10.83 6.94 -24.52
CA GLY A 721 10.02 5.79 -24.92
C GLY A 721 8.86 6.19 -25.84
N SER A 722 8.45 5.26 -26.70
CA SER A 722 7.32 5.43 -27.61
C SER A 722 6.32 4.27 -27.50
N ALA A 723 5.04 4.58 -27.41
CA ALA A 723 3.94 3.62 -27.43
C ALA A 723 2.65 4.32 -27.88
N GLY A 724 1.73 3.60 -28.52
CA GLY A 724 0.39 4.14 -28.85
C GLY A 724 0.35 5.37 -29.76
N GLY A 725 1.47 5.79 -30.38
CA GLY A 725 1.58 7.07 -31.09
C GLY A 725 2.12 8.23 -30.24
N GLY A 726 2.18 8.05 -28.92
CA GLY A 726 2.76 8.99 -27.96
C GLY A 726 4.25 8.77 -27.73
N TYR A 727 4.89 9.82 -27.19
CA TYR A 727 6.29 9.85 -26.77
C TYR A 727 6.41 10.37 -25.34
N VAL A 728 7.32 9.79 -24.55
CA VAL A 728 7.71 10.27 -23.22
C VAL A 728 9.22 10.41 -23.15
N ALA A 729 9.71 11.49 -22.55
CA ALA A 729 11.12 11.69 -22.24
C ALA A 729 11.27 12.11 -20.77
N LEU A 730 12.13 11.42 -20.04
CA LEU A 730 12.45 11.67 -18.64
C LEU A 730 13.93 12.00 -18.50
N TRP A 731 14.22 13.23 -18.09
CA TRP A 731 15.55 13.66 -17.69
C TRP A 731 15.74 13.54 -16.18
N CYS A 732 16.96 13.22 -15.74
CA CYS A 732 17.38 13.34 -14.35
C CYS A 732 18.70 14.11 -14.20
N SER A 733 18.88 14.80 -13.07
CA SER A 733 20.15 15.45 -12.70
C SER A 733 21.31 14.48 -12.45
N ASP A 734 21.01 13.20 -12.25
CA ASP A 734 21.94 12.15 -11.88
C ASP A 734 21.75 10.91 -12.76
N PRO A 735 22.78 10.06 -12.92
CA PRO A 735 22.69 8.90 -13.80
C PRO A 735 21.64 7.87 -13.38
N PHE A 736 20.95 7.30 -14.36
CA PHE A 736 20.05 6.16 -14.17
C PHE A 736 20.85 4.85 -14.05
N THR A 737 20.52 4.03 -13.04
CA THR A 737 21.08 2.69 -12.86
C THR A 737 19.97 1.65 -12.99
N ALA A 738 20.04 0.79 -14.00
CA ALA A 738 19.09 -0.30 -14.16
C ALA A 738 19.11 -1.21 -12.91
N TYR A 739 17.93 -1.65 -12.47
CA TYR A 739 17.78 -2.54 -11.33
C TYR A 739 16.72 -3.59 -11.64
N ASP A 740 17.04 -4.85 -11.40
CA ASP A 740 16.09 -5.96 -11.53
C ASP A 740 15.80 -6.49 -10.11
N ASP A 741 14.52 -6.59 -9.77
CA ASP A 741 14.07 -7.10 -8.47
C ASP A 741 13.18 -8.34 -8.65
N LEU A 742 11.90 -8.19 -8.31
CA LEU A 742 10.81 -9.13 -8.58
C LEU A 742 10.36 -9.01 -10.04
N MET A 743 10.36 -7.78 -10.59
CA MET A 743 10.20 -7.49 -12.01
C MET A 743 11.55 -7.20 -12.67
N PHE A 744 11.68 -7.59 -13.93
CA PHE A 744 12.89 -7.40 -14.73
C PHE A 744 12.64 -6.33 -15.80
N HIS A 745 13.66 -5.49 -16.05
CA HIS A 745 13.63 -4.43 -17.07
C HIS A 745 12.46 -3.45 -16.88
N CYS A 746 12.11 -3.20 -15.62
CA CYS A 746 11.01 -2.32 -15.21
C CYS A 746 11.45 -1.14 -14.34
N GLU A 747 12.72 -1.09 -13.93
CA GLU A 747 13.20 -0.12 -12.94
C GLU A 747 14.55 0.52 -13.31
N TYR A 748 14.63 1.83 -13.06
CA TYR A 748 15.89 2.54 -12.92
C TYR A 748 15.96 3.24 -11.57
N ARG A 749 17.05 3.00 -10.82
CA ARG A 749 17.36 3.71 -9.58
C ARG A 749 18.26 4.92 -9.86
N VAL A 750 18.00 5.99 -9.12
CA VAL A 750 18.87 7.16 -9.05
C VAL A 750 19.43 7.23 -7.63
N LYS A 751 20.70 6.82 -7.48
CA LYS A 751 21.38 6.71 -6.18
C LYS A 751 21.83 8.06 -5.64
N SER A 752 20.89 8.97 -5.45
CA SER A 752 21.12 10.31 -4.92
C SER A 752 20.02 10.70 -3.92
N ARG A 753 20.43 11.35 -2.83
CA ARG A 753 19.50 11.97 -1.86
C ARG A 753 18.93 13.30 -2.37
N ASP A 754 19.52 13.89 -3.39
CA ASP A 754 19.13 15.19 -3.94
C ASP A 754 19.07 15.01 -5.46
N ALA A 755 17.88 14.88 -6.04
CA ALA A 755 17.72 14.59 -7.45
C ALA A 755 16.56 15.38 -8.05
N ALA A 756 16.73 15.84 -9.29
CA ALA A 756 15.72 16.59 -10.01
C ALA A 756 15.35 15.87 -11.30
N TYR A 757 14.07 15.95 -11.68
CA TYR A 757 13.49 15.26 -12.82
C TYR A 757 12.68 16.21 -13.70
N VAL A 758 12.74 15.99 -15.00
CA VAL A 758 11.86 16.65 -15.98
C VAL A 758 11.25 15.58 -16.87
N CYS A 759 9.93 15.42 -16.81
CA CYS A 759 9.17 14.54 -17.69
C CYS A 759 8.45 15.39 -18.74
N ILE A 760 8.54 15.00 -20.01
CA ILE A 760 7.89 15.67 -21.13
C ILE A 760 7.14 14.61 -21.93
N CYS A 761 5.88 14.87 -22.26
CA CYS A 761 5.10 14.04 -23.18
C CYS A 761 4.93 14.75 -24.53
N GLY A 762 4.71 13.98 -25.58
CA GLY A 762 4.45 14.48 -26.92
C GLY A 762 3.82 13.41 -27.80
N SER A 763 3.55 13.75 -29.06
CA SER A 763 2.97 12.81 -30.01
C SER A 763 3.84 12.66 -31.26
N ARG A 764 3.67 11.54 -31.95
CA ARG A 764 4.25 11.33 -33.28
C ARG A 764 3.78 12.37 -34.30
N LYS A 765 2.55 12.88 -34.16
CA LYS A 765 1.98 13.89 -35.06
C LYS A 765 2.77 15.21 -34.98
N ASP A 766 3.29 15.54 -33.80
CA ASP A 766 4.02 16.80 -33.56
C ASP A 766 5.52 16.70 -33.89
N TYR A 767 6.13 15.53 -33.65
CA TYR A 767 7.59 15.38 -33.71
C TYR A 767 8.12 14.41 -34.77
N GLY A 768 7.28 13.60 -35.42
CA GLY A 768 7.70 12.66 -36.47
C GLY A 768 8.34 11.37 -35.94
N SER A 769 9.41 11.48 -35.15
CA SER A 769 10.18 10.36 -34.56
C SER A 769 10.52 10.58 -33.08
N LEU A 770 10.91 9.48 -32.39
CA LEU A 770 11.32 9.56 -30.98
C LEU A 770 12.65 10.32 -30.82
N GLU A 771 13.54 10.20 -31.80
CA GLU A 771 14.82 10.92 -31.85
C GLU A 771 14.63 12.43 -31.98
N GLU A 772 13.77 12.87 -32.88
CA GLU A 772 13.44 14.30 -33.06
C GLU A 772 12.76 14.86 -31.81
N PHE A 773 11.87 14.09 -31.18
CA PHE A 773 11.26 14.45 -29.91
C PHE A 773 12.29 14.57 -28.78
N LEU A 774 13.19 13.60 -28.62
CA LEU A 774 14.24 13.64 -27.60
C LEU A 774 15.20 14.80 -27.83
N LEU A 775 15.54 15.09 -29.09
CA LEU A 775 16.36 16.26 -29.43
C LEU A 775 15.69 17.56 -28.98
N ALA A 776 14.41 17.75 -29.29
CA ALA A 776 13.64 18.91 -28.85
C ALA A 776 13.53 19.00 -27.31
N CYS A 777 13.42 17.87 -26.61
CA CYS A 777 13.45 17.82 -25.14
C CYS A 777 14.81 18.29 -24.58
N LYS A 778 15.91 17.86 -25.19
CA LYS A 778 17.28 18.29 -24.82
C LYS A 778 17.52 19.77 -25.08
N GLU A 779 16.91 20.36 -26.10
CA GLU A 779 17.00 21.80 -26.38
C GLU A 779 16.36 22.67 -25.30
N ARG A 780 15.46 22.11 -24.47
CA ARG A 780 14.96 22.78 -23.26
C ARG A 780 16.04 22.93 -22.18
N LYS A 781 17.20 22.28 -22.32
CA LYS A 781 18.39 22.42 -21.45
C LYS A 781 18.04 22.31 -19.97
N PRO A 782 17.46 21.18 -19.52
CA PRO A 782 17.15 21.00 -18.12
C PRO A 782 18.42 21.12 -17.27
N ALA A 783 18.35 21.88 -16.19
CA ALA A 783 19.48 22.15 -15.31
C ALA A 783 19.02 22.26 -13.86
N TYR A 784 19.76 21.60 -12.96
CA TYR A 784 19.48 21.59 -11.53
C TYR A 784 20.58 22.29 -10.72
N ASP A 785 20.22 23.38 -10.06
CA ASP A 785 21.07 24.11 -9.11
C ASP A 785 20.80 23.54 -7.70
N ARG A 786 21.68 22.63 -7.25
CA ARG A 786 21.59 21.97 -5.93
C ARG A 786 21.71 22.95 -4.77
N GLU A 787 22.50 24.01 -4.89
CA GLU A 787 22.63 24.97 -3.78
C GLU A 787 21.33 25.75 -3.58
N LYS A 788 20.70 26.19 -4.69
CA LYS A 788 19.44 26.93 -4.63
C LYS A 788 18.20 26.03 -4.57
N GLY A 789 18.34 24.73 -4.79
CA GLY A 789 17.23 23.80 -4.96
C GLY A 789 16.32 24.19 -6.11
N ARG A 790 16.89 24.67 -7.21
CA ARG A 790 16.13 25.23 -8.34
C ARG A 790 16.35 24.41 -9.60
N LEU A 791 15.27 23.92 -10.17
CA LEU A 791 15.23 23.21 -11.45
C LEU A 791 14.63 24.12 -12.53
N ARG A 792 15.28 24.18 -13.70
CA ARG A 792 14.81 24.90 -14.89
C ARG A 792 14.81 23.97 -16.10
N ALA A 793 13.80 24.08 -16.95
CA ALA A 793 13.75 23.43 -18.27
C ALA A 793 12.92 24.28 -19.23
N GLY A 794 13.56 24.93 -20.19
CA GLY A 794 12.93 25.91 -21.07
C GLY A 794 12.37 27.08 -20.27
N ASN A 795 11.05 27.30 -20.39
CA ASN A 795 10.33 28.33 -19.63
C ASN A 795 9.84 27.86 -18.26
N GLU A 796 9.96 26.56 -17.96
CA GLU A 796 9.50 26.00 -16.70
C GLU A 796 10.57 26.10 -15.62
N GLU A 797 10.14 26.49 -14.43
CA GLU A 797 10.98 26.59 -13.24
C GLU A 797 10.19 26.09 -12.02
N ILE A 798 10.89 25.37 -11.15
CA ILE A 798 10.44 25.00 -9.81
C ILE A 798 11.58 25.17 -8.82
N THR A 799 11.27 25.67 -7.62
CA THR A 799 12.20 25.74 -6.50
C THR A 799 11.70 24.86 -5.36
N TYR A 800 12.60 24.05 -4.81
CA TYR A 800 12.36 23.27 -3.61
C TYR A 800 12.43 24.18 -2.39
N LYS A 801 11.37 24.16 -1.58
CA LYS A 801 11.33 24.74 -0.24
C LYS A 801 10.91 23.62 0.71
N LYS A 802 11.71 23.36 1.75
CA LYS A 802 11.38 22.34 2.75
C LYS A 802 10.16 22.80 3.57
N TYR A 803 9.22 21.90 3.79
CA TYR A 803 8.11 22.05 4.72
C TYR A 803 8.21 21.00 5.82
N GLU A 804 7.50 21.23 6.91
CA GLU A 804 7.37 20.30 8.03
C GLU A 804 5.89 20.18 8.37
N ASN A 805 5.43 18.95 8.55
CA ASN A 805 4.04 18.65 8.86
C ASN A 805 4.00 17.62 9.98
N MET A 806 3.58 18.05 11.17
CA MET A 806 3.56 17.22 12.38
C MET A 806 2.47 16.15 12.37
N THR A 807 1.43 16.31 11.55
CA THR A 807 0.35 15.31 11.37
C THR A 807 0.85 13.95 10.88
N GLN A 808 2.08 13.89 10.36
CA GLN A 808 2.69 12.65 9.86
C GLN A 808 3.48 11.88 10.93
N TYR A 809 3.47 12.32 12.19
CA TYR A 809 4.13 11.68 13.34
C TYR A 809 3.08 11.09 14.28
N ILE A 810 3.02 9.75 14.36
CA ILE A 810 1.97 8.96 15.02
C ILE A 810 2.57 7.82 15.85
#